data_AF-A0A537CFG8-F1
#
_entry.id   AF-A0A537CFG8-F1
#
_cell.length_a   1.000
_cell.length_b   1.000
_cell.length_c   1.000
_cell.angle_alpha   90.00
_cell.angle_beta   90.00
_cell.angle_gamma   90.00
#
_symmetry.space_group_name_H-M   'P 1'
#
loop_
_entity.id
_entity.type
_entity.pdbx_description
1 polymer ?
#
loop_
_entity_poly.entity_id
_entity_poly.type
_entity_poly.pdbx_seq_one_letter_code
_entity_poly.pdbx_strand_id
1 'polypeptide(L)'
;AAPRPFASRLIAWQKERGRHDLPWQHTRDAYRVWLSEIMLQQTQVATVIPYYRRFLAAFPDVASLAAAPVERMLELWSGLGYYRRAHLAHRAAKTIVDEHGGAFPRDVAAIAALPGIGRSTAAAIAAFAFGARGAILDGNVKRVLARHAGIAGFPGDTKVERALWQRAESLLPEDDIETYTQALMDLGATVCLRQSPRCDACPVARDCVARRDGRIGALPAPRPKRELPLRAVSVLLLERHNEVLLEKRPAIGVWAGLWSLPELAPDADVVAHCKARFAADVALESPLPAIEHGFTHFRLTLHPQPCAVHTWPRRAEEPGLLWLPLAEVAGAALPAPIKRNRRILRFRRSMMERRRFVGVAACALLAPWSAASAQPKQKIRQIAWLTPTDPSPPAETRKFWLPARELGWIEGENLLIHFRYASGRFELLPGLAQELVRLKPEIIVTEGTDATLAAKGATGSIPIIFDGAADPVGSGLVASLARPGSNVTGLSLVSPETDAKRLSLLRELLPGAQRIGELINPENTFIRKSQAENERTYRSLGLSPIFIEVAAAGELENAIAEVARRGAQALVIRADLWSVAKHDAVMRAALKHALPTVVGGRDFLEAGALLSYTLDEADHTGRLFRLLDKVLRGAKPADLPVEQPTKFQLGINLKTAKALGVSVPRSLLLRADEVIR
;
A
#
# COMPACT_ATOMS: atom_id res chain seq x y z
N ALA A 1 42.52 -26.31 -17.40
CA ALA A 1 41.07 -26.28 -17.66
C ALA A 1 40.46 -25.01 -17.09
N ALA A 2 39.62 -24.30 -17.85
CA ALA A 2 38.84 -23.18 -17.32
C ALA A 2 37.99 -23.67 -16.13
N PRO A 3 37.82 -22.88 -15.05
CA PRO A 3 36.99 -23.29 -13.92
C PRO A 3 35.55 -23.55 -14.38
N ARG A 4 34.92 -24.62 -13.86
CA ARG A 4 33.50 -24.91 -14.12
C ARG A 4 32.64 -23.67 -13.82
N PRO A 5 31.57 -23.43 -14.59
CA PRO A 5 30.66 -22.31 -14.36
C PRO A 5 30.15 -22.26 -12.91
N PHE A 6 29.83 -21.05 -12.43
CA PHE A 6 29.34 -20.80 -11.08
C PHE A 6 28.18 -21.74 -10.71
N ALA A 7 27.16 -21.83 -11.57
CA ALA A 7 25.98 -22.64 -11.32
C ALA A 7 26.30 -24.12 -11.17
N SER A 8 27.14 -24.68 -12.06
CA SER A 8 27.53 -26.10 -12.02
C SER A 8 28.24 -26.48 -10.72
N ARG A 9 29.06 -25.58 -10.16
CA ARG A 9 29.72 -25.80 -8.86
C ARG A 9 28.73 -25.75 -7.70
N LEU A 10 27.76 -24.83 -7.74
CA LEU A 10 26.70 -24.75 -6.74
C LEU A 10 25.81 -26.00 -6.77
N ILE A 11 25.41 -26.42 -7.95
CA ILE A 11 24.56 -27.61 -8.15
C ILE A 11 25.24 -28.86 -7.59
N ALA A 12 26.52 -29.09 -7.94
CA ALA A 12 27.28 -30.23 -7.42
C ALA A 12 27.39 -30.20 -5.89
N TRP A 13 27.69 -29.02 -5.33
CA TRP A 13 27.78 -28.86 -3.88
C TRP A 13 26.44 -29.11 -3.17
N GLN A 14 25.32 -28.65 -3.73
CA GLN A 14 24.01 -28.85 -3.12
C GLN A 14 23.65 -30.33 -3.05
N LYS A 15 23.92 -31.10 -4.12
CA LYS A 15 23.64 -32.53 -4.17
C LYS A 15 24.39 -33.33 -3.10
N GLU A 16 25.58 -32.87 -2.69
CA GLU A 16 26.43 -33.58 -1.73
C GLU A 16 26.33 -33.04 -0.29
N ARG A 17 26.15 -31.72 -0.13
CA ARG A 17 26.34 -30.98 1.13
C ARG A 17 25.22 -29.99 1.43
N GLY A 18 24.25 -29.84 0.54
CA GLY A 18 23.09 -28.96 0.72
C GLY A 18 22.12 -29.48 1.79
N ARG A 19 21.08 -28.70 2.06
CA ARG A 19 20.00 -29.13 2.97
C ARG A 19 18.98 -29.95 2.19
N HIS A 20 18.55 -31.06 2.78
CA HIS A 20 17.56 -31.98 2.21
C HIS A 20 16.47 -32.40 3.21
N ASP A 21 16.45 -31.81 4.40
CA ASP A 21 15.64 -32.22 5.56
C ASP A 21 14.46 -31.28 5.85
N LEU A 22 14.22 -30.26 5.01
CA LEU A 22 13.16 -29.29 5.26
C LEU A 22 11.77 -29.86 4.89
N PRO A 23 10.69 -29.59 5.66
CA PRO A 23 9.36 -30.17 5.42
C PRO A 23 8.71 -29.82 4.08
N TRP A 24 9.18 -28.75 3.44
CA TRP A 24 8.70 -28.25 2.15
C TRP A 24 9.67 -28.58 1.00
N GLN A 25 10.74 -29.34 1.27
CA GLN A 25 11.56 -29.93 0.23
C GLN A 25 10.92 -31.25 -0.26
N HIS A 26 11.34 -31.71 -1.44
CA HIS A 26 10.85 -32.95 -2.08
C HIS A 26 9.36 -32.95 -2.43
N THR A 27 8.79 -31.77 -2.64
CA THR A 27 7.43 -31.60 -3.17
C THR A 27 7.43 -30.65 -4.36
N ARG A 28 6.55 -30.91 -5.32
CA ARG A 28 6.22 -29.99 -6.43
C ARG A 28 4.84 -29.34 -6.25
N ASP A 29 4.20 -29.56 -5.09
CA ASP A 29 2.95 -28.90 -4.76
C ASP A 29 3.19 -27.40 -4.55
N ALA A 30 2.68 -26.61 -5.50
CA ALA A 30 2.84 -25.16 -5.52
C ALA A 30 2.25 -24.49 -4.28
N TYR A 31 1.15 -25.01 -3.71
CA TYR A 31 0.56 -24.48 -2.49
C TYR A 31 1.52 -24.64 -1.31
N ARG A 32 2.08 -25.84 -1.16
CA ARG A 32 3.05 -26.17 -0.11
C ARG A 32 4.33 -25.35 -0.22
N VAL A 33 4.86 -25.19 -1.43
CA VAL A 33 6.05 -24.39 -1.72
C VAL A 33 5.78 -22.92 -1.41
N TRP A 34 4.70 -22.35 -1.96
CA TRP A 34 4.31 -20.96 -1.73
C TRP A 34 4.11 -20.65 -0.26
N LEU A 35 3.42 -21.52 0.49
CA LEU A 35 3.18 -21.33 1.90
C LEU A 35 4.50 -21.23 2.69
N SER A 36 5.47 -22.13 2.41
CA SER A 36 6.80 -22.03 3.04
C SER A 36 7.53 -20.75 2.67
N GLU A 37 7.49 -20.35 1.40
CA GLU A 37 8.18 -19.16 0.91
C GLU A 37 7.64 -17.88 1.56
N ILE A 38 6.32 -17.74 1.68
CA ILE A 38 5.72 -16.58 2.37
C ILE A 38 6.06 -16.58 3.86
N MET A 39 6.04 -17.74 4.53
CA MET A 39 6.40 -17.85 5.94
C MET A 39 7.87 -17.52 6.19
N LEU A 40 8.78 -17.87 5.28
CA LEU A 40 10.23 -17.64 5.40
C LEU A 40 10.64 -16.17 5.16
N GLN A 41 9.77 -15.33 4.62
CA GLN A 41 10.05 -13.90 4.47
C GLN A 41 10.39 -13.25 5.83
N GLN A 42 11.65 -12.83 6.00
CA GLN A 42 12.14 -12.24 7.26
C GLN A 42 11.96 -13.13 8.50
N THR A 43 11.82 -14.45 8.33
CA THR A 43 11.60 -15.40 9.42
C THR A 43 12.56 -16.58 9.30
N GLN A 44 13.10 -17.05 10.43
CA GLN A 44 14.06 -18.16 10.43
C GLN A 44 13.36 -19.51 10.22
N VAL A 45 14.05 -20.43 9.55
CA VAL A 45 13.56 -21.79 9.22
C VAL A 45 13.05 -22.53 10.46
N ALA A 46 13.83 -22.56 11.54
CA ALA A 46 13.45 -23.25 12.77
C ALA A 46 12.13 -22.73 13.37
N THR A 47 11.88 -21.42 13.25
CA THR A 47 10.61 -20.81 13.67
C THR A 47 9.46 -21.20 12.75
N VAL A 48 9.70 -21.33 11.43
CA VAL A 48 8.65 -21.62 10.44
C VAL A 48 8.15 -23.06 10.50
N ILE A 49 9.04 -24.04 10.73
CA ILE A 49 8.69 -25.48 10.71
C ILE A 49 7.41 -25.83 11.50
N PRO A 50 7.24 -25.46 12.78
CA PRO A 50 6.03 -25.80 13.52
C PRO A 50 4.78 -25.07 12.99
N TYR A 51 4.92 -23.83 12.48
CA TYR A 51 3.80 -23.09 11.90
C TYR A 51 3.36 -23.73 10.59
N TYR A 52 4.31 -24.07 9.73
CA TYR A 52 4.04 -24.73 8.45
C TYR A 52 3.25 -26.03 8.63
N ARG A 53 3.68 -26.90 9.55
CA ARG A 53 2.99 -28.16 9.86
C ARG A 53 1.56 -27.94 10.36
N ARG A 54 1.39 -27.01 11.31
CA ARG A 54 0.07 -26.65 11.84
C ARG A 54 -0.84 -26.07 10.75
N PHE A 55 -0.29 -25.23 9.89
CA PHE A 55 -1.03 -24.63 8.79
C PHE A 55 -1.52 -25.66 7.80
N LEU A 56 -0.66 -26.57 7.36
CA LEU A 56 -1.07 -27.65 6.45
C LEU A 56 -2.07 -28.62 7.08
N ALA A 57 -2.01 -28.82 8.40
CA ALA A 57 -3.01 -29.63 9.10
C ALA A 57 -4.41 -28.98 9.10
N ALA A 58 -4.47 -27.64 9.17
CA ALA A 58 -5.73 -26.89 9.16
C ALA A 58 -6.23 -26.56 7.74
N PHE A 59 -5.31 -26.28 6.82
CA PHE A 59 -5.55 -25.90 5.44
C PHE A 59 -4.66 -26.78 4.56
N PRO A 60 -5.13 -27.98 4.19
CA PRO A 60 -4.34 -28.93 3.41
C PRO A 60 -4.06 -28.47 1.97
N ASP A 61 -4.86 -27.54 1.44
CA ASP A 61 -4.79 -27.03 0.08
C ASP A 61 -5.14 -25.53 -0.03
N VAL A 62 -5.00 -24.97 -1.22
CA VAL A 62 -5.29 -23.55 -1.45
C VAL A 62 -6.78 -23.21 -1.33
N ALA A 63 -7.67 -24.15 -1.66
CA ALA A 63 -9.11 -23.96 -1.61
C ALA A 63 -9.62 -23.84 -0.18
N SER A 64 -9.17 -24.72 0.71
CA SER A 64 -9.46 -24.68 2.15
C SER A 64 -8.90 -23.41 2.80
N LEU A 65 -7.72 -22.94 2.39
CA LEU A 65 -7.19 -21.65 2.86
C LEU A 65 -8.04 -20.46 2.37
N ALA A 66 -8.46 -20.46 1.10
CA ALA A 66 -9.26 -19.38 0.51
C ALA A 66 -10.65 -19.27 1.14
N ALA A 67 -11.29 -20.41 1.41
CA ALA A 67 -12.62 -20.50 2.01
C ALA A 67 -12.64 -20.14 3.50
N ALA A 68 -11.50 -20.25 4.20
CA ALA A 68 -11.43 -19.98 5.63
C ALA A 68 -11.70 -18.50 5.95
N PRO A 69 -12.33 -18.19 7.10
CA PRO A 69 -12.35 -16.83 7.65
C PRO A 69 -10.93 -16.30 7.89
N VAL A 70 -10.71 -15.01 7.64
CA VAL A 70 -9.38 -14.39 7.83
C VAL A 70 -8.92 -14.45 9.28
N GLU A 71 -9.86 -14.46 10.23
CA GLU A 71 -9.61 -14.62 11.66
C GLU A 71 -8.88 -15.93 11.96
N ARG A 72 -9.32 -17.04 11.33
CA ARG A 72 -8.69 -18.35 11.52
C ARG A 72 -7.27 -18.38 10.96
N MET A 73 -7.06 -17.72 9.83
CA MET A 73 -5.72 -17.49 9.27
C MET A 73 -4.82 -16.72 10.25
N LEU A 74 -5.32 -15.63 10.82
CA LEU A 74 -4.55 -14.79 11.77
C LEU A 74 -4.25 -15.51 13.09
N GLU A 75 -5.17 -16.34 13.57
CA GLU A 75 -4.98 -17.17 14.77
C GLU A 75 -3.80 -18.13 14.58
N LEU A 76 -3.78 -18.88 13.48
CA LEU A 76 -2.71 -19.84 13.18
C LEU A 76 -1.37 -19.13 12.89
N TRP A 77 -1.42 -17.91 12.32
CA TRP A 77 -0.25 -17.07 12.05
C TRP A 77 0.26 -16.32 13.29
N SER A 78 -0.54 -16.26 14.36
CA SER A 78 -0.23 -15.51 15.57
C SER A 78 1.10 -15.94 16.17
N GLY A 79 2.00 -14.98 16.35
CA GLY A 79 3.36 -15.20 16.85
C GLY A 79 4.45 -15.34 15.79
N LEU A 80 4.09 -15.56 14.51
CA LEU A 80 5.06 -15.59 13.40
C LEU A 80 5.54 -14.19 12.99
N GLY A 81 4.74 -13.16 13.27
CA GLY A 81 5.04 -11.76 13.00
C GLY A 81 4.81 -11.34 11.55
N TYR A 82 4.87 -10.03 11.32
CA TYR A 82 4.60 -9.39 10.03
C TYR A 82 3.26 -9.83 9.40
N TYR A 83 2.17 -9.61 10.14
CA TYR A 83 0.80 -10.05 9.84
C TYR A 83 0.23 -9.60 8.49
N ARG A 84 0.80 -8.56 7.89
CA ARG A 84 0.48 -8.18 6.51
C ARG A 84 0.71 -9.35 5.53
N ARG A 85 1.69 -10.23 5.80
CA ARG A 85 1.92 -11.45 5.01
C ARG A 85 0.75 -12.42 5.08
N ALA A 86 0.14 -12.60 6.25
CA ALA A 86 -1.01 -13.47 6.43
C ALA A 86 -2.22 -12.98 5.63
N HIS A 87 -2.52 -11.68 5.73
CA HIS A 87 -3.58 -11.04 4.97
C HIS A 87 -3.36 -11.12 3.46
N LEU A 88 -2.12 -10.89 3.00
CA LEU A 88 -1.78 -11.01 1.60
C LEU A 88 -1.87 -12.46 1.11
N ALA A 89 -1.41 -13.42 1.90
CA ALA A 89 -1.51 -14.83 1.56
C ALA A 89 -2.97 -15.28 1.44
N HIS A 90 -3.84 -14.87 2.38
CA HIS A 90 -5.27 -15.18 2.29
C HIS A 90 -5.92 -14.59 1.03
N ARG A 91 -5.61 -13.33 0.70
CA ARG A 91 -6.07 -12.71 -0.55
C ARG A 91 -5.55 -13.44 -1.79
N ALA A 92 -4.27 -13.80 -1.82
CA ALA A 92 -3.71 -14.55 -2.93
C ALA A 92 -4.34 -15.94 -3.07
N ALA A 93 -4.65 -16.63 -1.97
CA ALA A 93 -5.38 -17.90 -2.02
C ALA A 93 -6.76 -17.72 -2.69
N LYS A 94 -7.49 -16.66 -2.33
CA LYS A 94 -8.77 -16.32 -2.99
C LYS A 94 -8.58 -16.03 -4.47
N THR A 95 -7.64 -15.17 -4.84
CA THR A 95 -7.29 -14.90 -6.25
C THR A 95 -6.97 -16.18 -7.02
N ILE A 96 -6.22 -17.12 -6.44
CA ILE A 96 -5.91 -18.40 -7.09
C ILE A 96 -7.17 -19.24 -7.33
N VAL A 97 -8.11 -19.27 -6.38
CA VAL A 97 -9.37 -19.99 -6.54
C VAL A 97 -10.27 -19.30 -7.57
N ASP A 98 -10.47 -17.99 -7.42
CA ASP A 98 -11.45 -17.21 -8.15
C ASP A 98 -11.02 -16.95 -9.60
N GLU A 99 -9.75 -16.60 -9.83
CA GLU A 99 -9.24 -16.19 -11.15
C GLU A 99 -8.46 -17.30 -11.86
N HIS A 100 -7.91 -18.27 -11.11
CA HIS A 100 -7.09 -19.36 -11.67
C HIS A 100 -7.68 -20.76 -11.45
N GLY A 101 -8.94 -20.86 -11.02
CA GLY A 101 -9.64 -22.15 -10.88
C GLY A 101 -9.02 -23.09 -9.85
N GLY A 102 -8.35 -22.54 -8.83
CA GLY A 102 -7.68 -23.31 -7.77
C GLY A 102 -6.30 -23.83 -8.16
N ALA A 103 -5.80 -23.53 -9.35
CA ALA A 103 -4.47 -23.92 -9.80
C ALA A 103 -3.50 -22.72 -9.75
N PHE A 104 -2.29 -22.94 -9.23
CA PHE A 104 -1.26 -21.90 -9.28
C PHE A 104 -0.85 -21.61 -10.73
N PRO A 105 -0.69 -20.34 -11.13
CA PRO A 105 -0.09 -20.01 -12.40
C PRO A 105 1.35 -20.54 -12.46
N ARG A 106 1.81 -20.95 -13.65
CA ARG A 106 3.15 -21.52 -13.85
C ARG A 106 4.22 -20.48 -14.19
N ASP A 107 3.79 -19.38 -14.83
CA ASP A 107 4.68 -18.31 -15.26
C ASP A 107 5.11 -17.42 -14.08
N VAL A 108 6.37 -16.99 -14.08
CA VAL A 108 6.95 -16.17 -13.01
C VAL A 108 6.25 -14.82 -12.89
N ALA A 109 5.90 -14.17 -14.01
CA ALA A 109 5.22 -12.88 -13.97
C ALA A 109 3.78 -13.02 -13.47
N ALA A 110 3.08 -14.07 -13.90
CA ALA A 110 1.74 -14.39 -13.39
C ALA A 110 1.75 -14.69 -11.88
N ILE A 111 2.72 -15.48 -11.38
CA ILE A 111 2.88 -15.72 -9.93
C ILE A 111 3.22 -14.40 -9.20
N ALA A 112 4.02 -13.52 -9.80
CA ALA A 112 4.38 -12.23 -9.20
C ALA A 112 3.22 -11.22 -9.17
N ALA A 113 2.17 -11.42 -9.98
CA ALA A 113 0.96 -10.61 -9.93
C ALA A 113 0.08 -10.93 -8.71
N LEU A 114 0.25 -12.12 -8.11
CA LEU A 114 -0.53 -12.53 -6.94
C LEU A 114 -0.21 -11.65 -5.71
N PRO A 115 -1.23 -11.31 -4.88
CA PRO A 115 -1.06 -10.47 -3.72
C PRO A 115 0.09 -10.89 -2.79
N GLY A 116 1.06 -9.99 -2.61
CA GLY A 116 2.17 -10.16 -1.65
C GLY A 116 3.31 -11.05 -2.11
N ILE A 117 3.29 -11.49 -3.37
CA ILE A 117 4.40 -12.22 -3.98
C ILE A 117 5.28 -11.24 -4.76
N GLY A 118 6.54 -11.13 -4.36
CA GLY A 118 7.53 -10.32 -5.09
C GLY A 118 8.30 -11.14 -6.13
N ARG A 119 9.00 -10.48 -7.05
CA ARG A 119 9.80 -11.08 -8.13
C ARG A 119 10.63 -12.30 -7.70
N SER A 120 11.42 -12.18 -6.63
CA SER A 120 12.27 -13.27 -6.15
C SER A 120 11.46 -14.45 -5.60
N THR A 121 10.36 -14.18 -4.91
CA THR A 121 9.49 -15.22 -4.34
C THR A 121 8.75 -15.95 -5.45
N ALA A 122 8.27 -15.22 -6.45
CA ALA A 122 7.62 -15.81 -7.62
C ALA A 122 8.58 -16.74 -8.39
N ALA A 123 9.82 -16.30 -8.61
CA ALA A 123 10.84 -17.13 -9.25
C ALA A 123 11.16 -18.40 -8.44
N ALA A 124 11.25 -18.30 -7.11
CA ALA A 124 11.47 -19.47 -6.25
C ALA A 124 10.31 -20.48 -6.34
N ILE A 125 9.06 -20.00 -6.25
CA ILE A 125 7.86 -20.85 -6.38
C ILE A 125 7.84 -21.52 -7.76
N ALA A 126 8.05 -20.75 -8.81
CA ALA A 126 8.01 -21.25 -10.18
C ALA A 126 9.11 -22.29 -10.45
N ALA A 127 10.31 -22.06 -9.93
CA ALA A 127 11.42 -23.02 -10.01
C ALA A 127 11.04 -24.32 -9.29
N PHE A 128 10.71 -24.26 -7.99
CA PHE A 128 10.49 -25.47 -7.20
C PHE A 128 9.24 -26.25 -7.59
N ALA A 129 8.15 -25.58 -7.95
CA ALA A 129 6.89 -26.25 -8.31
C ALA A 129 6.84 -26.68 -9.78
N PHE A 130 7.43 -25.90 -10.69
CA PHE A 130 7.23 -26.07 -12.14
C PHE A 130 8.50 -26.18 -12.96
N GLY A 131 9.69 -26.13 -12.34
CA GLY A 131 10.97 -26.15 -13.05
C GLY A 131 11.21 -24.90 -13.91
N ALA A 132 10.52 -23.79 -13.62
CA ALA A 132 10.66 -22.57 -14.40
C ALA A 132 12.00 -21.88 -14.15
N ARG A 133 12.65 -21.42 -15.22
CA ARG A 133 13.93 -20.71 -15.16
C ARG A 133 13.74 -19.27 -14.68
N GLY A 134 14.16 -18.96 -13.47
CA GLY A 134 14.03 -17.62 -12.89
C GLY A 134 15.07 -17.29 -11.82
N ALA A 135 15.52 -16.04 -11.78
CA ALA A 135 16.49 -15.57 -10.79
C ALA A 135 15.83 -15.23 -9.45
N ILE A 136 16.48 -15.65 -8.36
CA ILE A 136 16.14 -15.24 -7.00
C ILE A 136 17.14 -14.22 -6.48
N LEU A 137 16.69 -13.33 -5.58
CA LEU A 137 17.53 -12.30 -4.98
C LEU A 137 17.03 -11.90 -3.58
N ASP A 138 16.92 -12.87 -2.69
CA ASP A 138 16.61 -12.63 -1.27
C ASP A 138 17.80 -12.01 -0.51
N GLY A 139 17.64 -11.70 0.78
CA GLY A 139 18.71 -11.08 1.58
C GLY A 139 19.99 -11.94 1.72
N ASN A 140 19.87 -13.26 1.64
CA ASN A 140 21.01 -14.18 1.67
C ASN A 140 21.73 -14.21 0.33
N VAL A 141 20.98 -14.30 -0.77
CA VAL A 141 21.51 -14.27 -2.12
C VAL A 141 22.15 -12.93 -2.45
N LYS A 142 21.54 -11.80 -2.06
CA LYS A 142 22.15 -10.46 -2.18
C LYS A 142 23.55 -10.43 -1.58
N ARG A 143 23.74 -11.03 -0.40
CA ARG A 143 25.05 -11.10 0.28
C ARG A 143 26.03 -12.00 -0.47
N VAL A 144 25.60 -13.19 -0.90
CA VAL A 144 26.42 -14.12 -1.68
C VAL A 144 26.92 -13.44 -2.96
N LEU A 145 26.02 -12.86 -3.74
CA LEU A 145 26.35 -12.24 -5.03
C LEU A 145 27.16 -10.96 -4.86
N ALA A 146 26.86 -10.13 -3.85
CA ALA A 146 27.67 -8.95 -3.55
C ALA A 146 29.12 -9.33 -3.24
N ARG A 147 29.34 -10.39 -2.45
CA ARG A 147 30.68 -10.88 -2.12
C ARG A 147 31.36 -11.55 -3.30
N HIS A 148 30.67 -12.45 -4.00
CA HIS A 148 31.23 -13.20 -5.12
C HIS A 148 31.64 -12.27 -6.26
N ALA A 149 30.78 -11.34 -6.66
CA ALA A 149 31.03 -10.40 -7.74
C ALA A 149 31.72 -9.09 -7.31
N GLY A 150 31.95 -8.88 -6.00
CA GLY A 150 32.59 -7.66 -5.49
C GLY A 150 31.74 -6.39 -5.59
N ILE A 151 30.41 -6.53 -5.69
CA ILE A 151 29.48 -5.41 -5.83
C ILE A 151 29.40 -4.65 -4.50
N ALA A 152 29.92 -3.42 -4.50
CA ALA A 152 29.95 -2.54 -3.35
C ALA A 152 28.65 -1.74 -3.18
N GLY A 153 28.37 -1.35 -1.93
CA GLY A 153 27.21 -0.51 -1.57
C GLY A 153 26.11 -1.26 -0.81
N PHE A 154 25.09 -0.52 -0.39
CA PHE A 154 23.98 -1.07 0.37
C PHE A 154 22.98 -1.73 -0.60
N PRO A 155 22.57 -3.00 -0.42
CA PRO A 155 21.69 -3.69 -1.37
C PRO A 155 20.25 -3.17 -1.46
N GLY A 156 19.91 -2.13 -0.69
CA GLY A 156 18.66 -1.37 -0.83
C GLY A 156 18.79 -0.12 -1.71
N ASP A 157 20.00 0.25 -2.14
CA ASP A 157 20.21 1.31 -3.12
C ASP A 157 19.87 0.80 -4.52
N THR A 158 19.07 1.55 -5.29
CA THR A 158 18.58 1.14 -6.62
C THR A 158 19.71 0.71 -7.56
N LYS A 159 20.85 1.41 -7.55
CA LYS A 159 22.01 1.09 -8.40
C LYS A 159 22.63 -0.26 -8.03
N VAL A 160 22.78 -0.53 -6.73
CA VAL A 160 23.37 -1.77 -6.20
C VAL A 160 22.41 -2.94 -6.43
N GLU A 161 21.13 -2.74 -6.17
CA GLU A 161 20.10 -3.74 -6.39
C GLU A 161 19.99 -4.14 -7.87
N ARG A 162 20.06 -3.18 -8.79
CA ARG A 162 20.08 -3.47 -10.24
C ARG A 162 21.28 -4.32 -10.65
N ALA A 163 22.48 -3.98 -10.16
CA ALA A 163 23.68 -4.76 -10.45
C ALA A 163 23.59 -6.19 -9.90
N LEU A 164 22.98 -6.37 -8.71
CA LEU A 164 22.75 -7.68 -8.12
C LEU A 164 21.72 -8.50 -8.93
N TRP A 165 20.65 -7.89 -9.43
CA TRP A 165 19.69 -8.56 -10.30
C TRP A 165 20.31 -9.01 -11.62
N GLN A 166 21.03 -8.12 -12.31
CA GLN A 166 21.76 -8.46 -13.53
C GLN A 166 22.73 -9.63 -13.29
N ARG A 167 23.42 -9.60 -12.15
CA ARG A 167 24.32 -10.70 -11.78
C ARG A 167 23.57 -12.00 -11.54
N ALA A 168 22.45 -11.98 -10.82
CA ALA A 168 21.65 -13.17 -10.56
C ALA A 168 21.12 -13.79 -11.87
N GLU A 169 20.64 -12.97 -12.80
CA GLU A 169 20.16 -13.39 -14.13
C GLU A 169 21.28 -14.01 -14.97
N SER A 170 22.47 -13.40 -14.99
CA SER A 170 23.62 -13.90 -15.75
C SER A 170 24.14 -15.28 -15.28
N LEU A 171 23.75 -15.71 -14.09
CA LEU A 171 24.23 -16.94 -13.46
C LEU A 171 23.23 -18.09 -13.56
N LEU A 172 22.06 -17.88 -14.19
CA LEU A 172 21.04 -18.91 -14.32
C LEU A 172 21.53 -20.06 -15.20
N PRO A 173 21.51 -21.31 -14.70
CA PRO A 173 21.86 -22.47 -15.51
C PRO A 173 20.79 -22.73 -16.58
N GLU A 174 21.14 -23.54 -17.57
CA GLU A 174 20.18 -24.07 -18.56
C GLU A 174 19.36 -25.21 -17.96
N ASP A 175 20.00 -26.09 -17.17
CA ASP A 175 19.38 -27.25 -16.51
C ASP A 175 19.52 -27.20 -14.98
N ASP A 176 18.83 -28.10 -14.25
CA ASP A 176 18.91 -28.25 -12.79
C ASP A 176 18.56 -26.95 -12.02
N ILE A 177 17.58 -26.18 -12.51
CA ILE A 177 17.22 -24.87 -11.92
C ILE A 177 16.74 -24.99 -10.47
N GLU A 178 16.00 -26.04 -10.13
CA GLU A 178 15.52 -26.27 -8.77
C GLU A 178 16.69 -26.48 -7.81
N THR A 179 17.62 -27.35 -8.20
CA THR A 179 18.84 -27.61 -7.44
C THR A 179 19.70 -26.36 -7.32
N TYR A 180 19.88 -25.59 -8.39
CA TYR A 180 20.62 -24.33 -8.36
C TYR A 180 19.98 -23.29 -7.43
N THR A 181 18.66 -23.15 -7.49
CA THR A 181 17.90 -22.20 -6.66
C THR A 181 18.05 -22.55 -5.18
N GLN A 182 17.87 -23.83 -4.83
CA GLN A 182 18.11 -24.32 -3.47
C GLN A 182 19.58 -24.14 -3.06
N ALA A 183 20.52 -24.45 -3.93
CA ALA A 183 21.96 -24.31 -3.68
C ALA A 183 22.32 -22.87 -3.31
N LEU A 184 21.79 -21.91 -4.04
CA LEU A 184 22.08 -20.49 -3.85
C LEU A 184 21.51 -19.98 -2.51
N MET A 185 20.29 -20.41 -2.15
CA MET A 185 19.70 -20.13 -0.84
C MET A 185 20.50 -20.78 0.30
N ASP A 186 20.84 -22.06 0.17
CA ASP A 186 21.59 -22.83 1.17
C ASP A 186 22.99 -22.28 1.39
N LEU A 187 23.68 -21.91 0.31
CA LEU A 187 25.00 -21.30 0.36
C LEU A 187 24.96 -20.02 1.21
N GLY A 188 23.97 -19.17 0.99
CA GLY A 188 23.79 -17.96 1.80
C GLY A 188 23.43 -18.27 3.25
N ALA A 189 22.57 -19.26 3.48
CA ALA A 189 22.05 -19.59 4.81
C ALA A 189 23.06 -20.33 5.71
N THR A 190 23.99 -21.10 5.15
CA THR A 190 24.83 -22.05 5.92
C THR A 190 26.34 -21.84 5.77
N VAL A 191 26.79 -21.22 4.67
CA VAL A 191 28.22 -21.09 4.36
C VAL A 191 28.65 -19.62 4.29
N CYS A 192 28.06 -18.84 3.38
CA CYS A 192 28.35 -17.42 3.20
C CYS A 192 27.60 -16.58 4.27
N LEU A 193 27.84 -16.89 5.54
CA LEU A 193 27.18 -16.27 6.68
C LEU A 193 27.55 -14.79 6.82
N ARG A 194 26.65 -14.00 7.42
CA ARG A 194 26.91 -12.57 7.67
C ARG A 194 28.16 -12.39 8.53
N GLN A 195 28.20 -13.11 9.66
CA GLN A 195 29.32 -13.20 10.59
C GLN A 195 30.00 -14.56 10.39
N SER A 196 31.33 -14.57 10.42
CA SER A 196 32.16 -15.78 10.33
C SER A 196 31.78 -16.73 9.18
N PRO A 197 31.80 -16.27 7.91
CA PRO A 197 31.52 -17.13 6.76
C PRO A 197 32.57 -18.23 6.63
N ARG A 198 32.10 -19.43 6.25
CA ARG A 198 32.92 -20.62 6.07
C ARG A 198 33.54 -20.64 4.67
N CYS A 199 34.41 -19.67 4.37
CA CYS A 199 34.98 -19.49 3.04
C CYS A 199 35.73 -20.72 2.51
N ASP A 200 36.35 -21.52 3.37
CA ASP A 200 37.06 -22.74 2.97
C ASP A 200 36.14 -23.87 2.53
N ALA A 201 34.90 -23.88 3.04
CA ALA A 201 33.86 -24.82 2.63
C ALA A 201 32.98 -24.28 1.49
N CYS A 202 33.28 -23.10 0.95
CA CYS A 202 32.45 -22.46 -0.07
C CYS A 202 32.81 -22.96 -1.49
N PRO A 203 31.85 -23.53 -2.25
CA PRO A 203 32.10 -24.11 -3.57
C PRO A 203 32.53 -23.08 -4.63
N VAL A 204 32.27 -21.79 -4.36
CA VAL A 204 32.59 -20.66 -5.25
C VAL A 204 33.62 -19.70 -4.64
N ALA A 205 34.42 -20.18 -3.68
CA ALA A 205 35.40 -19.34 -3.03
C ALA A 205 36.59 -18.97 -3.91
N ARG A 206 36.97 -19.86 -4.85
CA ARG A 206 38.16 -19.73 -5.70
C ARG A 206 38.18 -18.44 -6.52
N ASP A 207 37.02 -17.99 -6.99
CA ASP A 207 36.80 -16.83 -7.83
C ASP A 207 35.97 -15.74 -7.14
N CYS A 208 35.79 -15.84 -5.82
CA CYS A 208 35.07 -14.84 -5.04
C CYS A 208 35.91 -13.57 -4.87
N VAL A 209 35.46 -12.47 -5.48
CA VAL A 209 36.16 -11.17 -5.44
C VAL A 209 36.37 -10.69 -4.00
N ALA A 210 35.35 -10.78 -3.15
CA ALA A 210 35.50 -10.35 -1.76
C ALA A 210 36.48 -11.21 -0.95
N ARG A 211 36.65 -12.50 -1.28
CA ARG A 211 37.66 -13.35 -0.63
C ARG A 211 39.06 -12.96 -1.10
N ARG A 212 39.25 -12.84 -2.42
CA ARG A 212 40.51 -12.43 -3.05
C ARG A 212 41.00 -11.08 -2.52
N ASP A 213 40.08 -10.12 -2.39
CA ASP A 213 40.41 -8.73 -2.04
C ASP A 213 40.33 -8.45 -0.52
N GLY A 214 40.04 -9.46 0.32
CA GLY A 214 39.89 -9.25 1.77
C GLY A 214 38.66 -8.42 2.20
N ARG A 215 37.62 -8.35 1.35
CA ARG A 215 36.43 -7.49 1.53
C ARG A 215 35.19 -8.21 2.07
N ILE A 216 35.32 -9.44 2.57
CA ILE A 216 34.20 -10.25 3.08
C ILE A 216 33.41 -9.54 4.21
N GLY A 217 34.11 -8.84 5.11
CA GLY A 217 33.49 -8.08 6.20
C GLY A 217 32.86 -6.76 5.75
N ALA A 218 33.30 -6.21 4.62
CA ALA A 218 32.82 -4.94 4.07
C ALA A 218 31.63 -5.11 3.12
N LEU A 219 31.44 -6.30 2.54
CA LEU A 219 30.43 -6.56 1.52
C LEU A 219 29.32 -7.51 2.00
N PRO A 220 28.05 -7.19 1.71
CA PRO A 220 27.58 -5.90 1.20
C PRO A 220 27.68 -4.81 2.28
N ALA A 221 27.64 -3.53 1.88
CA ALA A 221 27.67 -2.44 2.85
C ALA A 221 26.40 -2.50 3.75
N PRO A 222 26.51 -2.17 5.05
CA PRO A 222 25.37 -2.19 5.95
C PRO A 222 24.32 -1.17 5.51
N ARG A 223 23.06 -1.41 5.91
CA ARG A 223 22.02 -0.40 5.80
C ARG A 223 22.48 0.88 6.51
N PRO A 224 22.38 2.06 5.88
CA PRO A 224 22.66 3.32 6.55
C PRO A 224 21.86 3.40 7.86
N LYS A 225 22.55 3.73 8.96
CA LYS A 225 21.89 3.90 10.26
C LYS A 225 20.91 5.07 10.14
N ARG A 226 19.67 4.84 10.55
CA ARG A 226 18.67 5.88 10.77
C ARG A 226 18.22 5.77 12.21
N GLU A 227 17.98 6.91 12.85
CA GLU A 227 17.30 6.90 14.14
C GLU A 227 15.89 6.32 13.94
N LEU A 228 15.55 5.31 14.74
CA LEU A 228 14.22 4.73 14.71
C LEU A 228 13.32 5.62 15.56
N PRO A 229 12.21 6.16 15.01
CA PRO A 229 11.24 6.91 15.80
C PRO A 229 10.81 6.11 17.03
N LEU A 230 10.69 6.78 18.17
CA LEU A 230 10.13 6.22 19.39
C LEU A 230 8.65 6.61 19.47
N ARG A 231 7.79 5.61 19.66
CA ARG A 231 6.35 5.79 19.87
C ARG A 231 6.01 5.21 21.24
N ALA A 232 5.07 5.82 21.93
CA ALA A 232 4.57 5.33 23.21
C ALA A 232 3.04 5.31 23.17
N VAL A 233 2.45 4.30 23.81
CA VAL A 233 0.99 4.14 23.92
C VAL A 233 0.65 3.54 25.28
N SER A 234 -0.44 3.97 25.88
CA SER A 234 -1.02 3.28 27.02
C SER A 234 -1.96 2.18 26.52
N VAL A 235 -1.87 0.99 27.11
CA VAL A 235 -2.77 -0.14 26.79
C VAL A 235 -3.59 -0.51 28.01
N LEU A 236 -4.91 -0.55 27.87
CA LEU A 236 -5.83 -0.76 28.98
C LEU A 236 -6.09 -2.24 29.19
N LEU A 237 -5.82 -2.73 30.40
CA LEU A 237 -6.25 -4.07 30.83
C LEU A 237 -7.56 -3.91 31.59
N LEU A 238 -8.66 -3.75 30.84
CA LEU A 238 -10.00 -3.66 31.38
C LEU A 238 -10.49 -5.07 31.74
N GLU A 239 -10.70 -5.31 33.03
CA GLU A 239 -11.05 -6.62 33.54
C GLU A 239 -12.43 -6.64 34.20
N ARG A 240 -13.20 -7.69 33.91
CA ARG A 240 -14.49 -7.96 34.55
C ARG A 240 -14.69 -9.47 34.65
N HIS A 241 -15.13 -10.00 35.80
CA HIS A 241 -15.47 -11.41 35.98
C HIS A 241 -14.43 -12.43 35.42
N ASN A 242 -13.12 -12.13 35.51
CA ASN A 242 -12.04 -12.96 34.96
C ASN A 242 -11.96 -13.01 33.41
N GLU A 243 -12.58 -12.03 32.76
CA GLU A 243 -12.48 -11.72 31.33
C GLU A 243 -11.71 -10.41 31.14
N VAL A 244 -11.05 -10.28 29.98
CA VAL A 244 -10.40 -9.04 29.56
C VAL A 244 -11.07 -8.50 28.31
N LEU A 245 -11.25 -7.18 28.23
CA LEU A 245 -11.74 -6.55 27.02
C LEU A 245 -10.63 -6.49 25.96
N LEU A 246 -10.96 -6.96 24.77
CA LEU A 246 -10.18 -6.82 23.57
C LEU A 246 -10.93 -5.94 22.56
N GLU A 247 -10.17 -5.15 21.82
CA GLU A 247 -10.66 -4.33 20.72
C GLU A 247 -9.99 -4.77 19.42
N LYS A 248 -10.79 -4.89 18.35
CA LYS A 248 -10.31 -5.28 17.04
C LYS A 248 -9.56 -4.12 16.41
N ARG A 249 -8.30 -4.36 16.04
CA ARG A 249 -7.49 -3.37 15.34
C ARG A 249 -8.08 -3.08 13.96
N PRO A 250 -7.95 -1.83 13.46
CA PRO A 250 -8.39 -1.48 12.12
C PRO A 250 -7.81 -2.42 11.05
N ALA A 251 -8.45 -2.47 9.88
CA ALA A 251 -8.01 -3.30 8.75
C ALA A 251 -6.64 -2.88 8.16
N ILE A 252 -6.13 -1.71 8.57
CA ILE A 252 -4.85 -1.15 8.13
C ILE A 252 -4.01 -0.69 9.34
N GLY A 253 -2.70 -0.58 9.15
CA GLY A 253 -1.77 -0.10 10.16
C GLY A 253 -1.14 -1.20 11.03
N VAL A 254 -0.66 -0.81 12.21
CA VAL A 254 0.05 -1.73 13.12
C VAL A 254 -0.91 -2.76 13.67
N TRP A 255 -0.55 -4.04 13.50
CA TRP A 255 -1.34 -5.20 13.93
C TRP A 255 -2.73 -5.30 13.30
N ALA A 256 -2.86 -4.84 12.05
CA ALA A 256 -4.11 -4.81 11.31
C ALA A 256 -4.94 -6.11 11.43
N GLY A 257 -6.21 -5.97 11.82
CA GLY A 257 -7.18 -7.07 11.95
C GLY A 257 -6.98 -8.01 13.14
N LEU A 258 -5.93 -7.83 13.97
CA LEU A 258 -5.76 -8.57 15.21
C LEU A 258 -6.67 -8.03 16.32
N TRP A 259 -6.93 -8.87 17.31
CA TRP A 259 -7.43 -8.39 18.60
C TRP A 259 -6.28 -7.77 19.40
N SER A 260 -6.53 -6.69 20.13
CA SER A 260 -5.54 -6.06 21.01
C SER A 260 -6.22 -5.51 22.26
N LEU A 261 -5.43 -5.09 23.24
CA LEU A 261 -5.94 -4.27 24.34
C LEU A 261 -6.31 -2.88 23.80
N PRO A 262 -7.38 -2.23 24.31
CA PRO A 262 -7.70 -0.85 23.96
C PRO A 262 -6.52 0.09 24.21
N GLU A 263 -6.32 1.05 23.30
CA GLU A 263 -5.15 1.93 23.27
C GLU A 263 -5.55 3.40 23.44
N LEU A 264 -4.74 4.16 24.18
CA LEU A 264 -4.84 5.62 24.29
C LEU A 264 -3.46 6.28 24.36
N ALA A 265 -3.42 7.59 24.18
CA ALA A 265 -2.18 8.36 24.32
C ALA A 265 -1.61 8.19 25.75
N PRO A 266 -0.27 8.14 25.93
CA PRO A 266 0.35 7.89 27.24
C PRO A 266 -0.08 8.83 28.37
N ASP A 267 -0.46 10.05 28.03
CA ASP A 267 -0.84 11.16 28.91
C ASP A 267 -2.36 11.38 29.00
N ALA A 268 -3.16 10.56 28.31
CA ALA A 268 -4.61 10.69 28.34
C ALA A 268 -5.21 10.20 29.66
N ASP A 269 -6.29 10.86 30.10
CA ASP A 269 -7.06 10.43 31.28
C ASP A 269 -7.83 9.14 30.99
N VAL A 270 -7.39 8.05 31.64
CA VAL A 270 -7.93 6.70 31.46
C VAL A 270 -9.38 6.59 31.92
N VAL A 271 -9.74 7.21 33.04
CA VAL A 271 -11.09 7.09 33.62
C VAL A 271 -12.07 7.85 32.73
N ALA A 272 -11.72 9.08 32.34
CA ALA A 272 -12.53 9.87 31.42
C ALA A 272 -12.68 9.18 30.07
N HIS A 273 -11.60 8.57 29.55
CA HIS A 273 -11.65 7.80 28.31
C HIS A 273 -12.60 6.60 28.41
N CYS A 274 -12.50 5.79 29.48
CA CYS A 274 -13.38 4.62 29.64
C CYS A 274 -14.85 5.01 29.75
N LYS A 275 -15.15 6.11 30.44
CA LYS A 275 -16.51 6.66 30.54
C LYS A 275 -17.03 7.17 29.19
N ALA A 276 -16.20 7.87 28.42
CA ALA A 276 -16.61 8.40 27.12
C ALA A 276 -16.74 7.33 26.03
N ARG A 277 -15.79 6.40 25.96
CA ARG A 277 -15.68 5.40 24.88
C ARG A 277 -16.50 4.14 25.15
N PHE A 278 -16.58 3.70 26.41
CA PHE A 278 -17.23 2.44 26.79
C PHE A 278 -18.44 2.63 27.71
N ALA A 279 -18.72 3.88 28.15
CA ALA A 279 -19.72 4.16 29.19
C ALA A 279 -19.53 3.30 30.45
N ALA A 280 -18.26 2.99 30.77
CA ALA A 280 -17.87 2.12 31.87
C ALA A 280 -17.25 2.94 33.00
N ASP A 281 -17.65 2.67 34.25
CA ASP A 281 -16.94 3.16 35.43
C ASP A 281 -15.85 2.16 35.82
N VAL A 282 -14.62 2.66 35.95
CA VAL A 282 -13.43 1.85 36.18
C VAL A 282 -12.63 2.37 37.35
N ALA A 283 -12.01 1.47 38.12
CA ALA A 283 -10.97 1.81 39.09
C ALA A 283 -9.59 1.47 38.54
N LEU A 284 -8.68 2.43 38.61
CA LEU A 284 -7.29 2.24 38.19
C LEU A 284 -6.53 1.42 39.24
N GLU A 285 -5.75 0.44 38.78
CA GLU A 285 -4.79 -0.27 39.61
C GLU A 285 -3.35 0.21 39.30
N SER A 286 -2.37 -0.31 40.04
CA SER A 286 -0.96 0.08 39.79
C SER A 286 -0.52 -0.32 38.37
N PRO A 287 0.13 0.59 37.61
CA PRO A 287 0.57 0.30 36.26
C PRO A 287 1.60 -0.84 36.24
N LEU A 288 1.55 -1.66 35.19
CA LEU A 288 2.56 -2.69 34.97
C LEU A 288 3.81 -2.07 34.31
N PRO A 289 4.99 -2.72 34.45
CA PRO A 289 6.19 -2.22 33.78
C PRO A 289 6.04 -2.14 32.27
N ALA A 290 6.60 -1.07 31.70
CA ALA A 290 6.52 -0.80 30.27
C ALA A 290 7.13 -1.94 29.43
N ILE A 291 6.55 -2.17 28.26
CA ILE A 291 6.96 -3.22 27.33
C ILE A 291 7.56 -2.54 26.11
N GLU A 292 8.85 -2.77 25.89
CA GLU A 292 9.56 -2.32 24.70
C GLU A 292 9.37 -3.32 23.55
N HIS A 293 8.91 -2.84 22.41
CA HIS A 293 8.75 -3.64 21.20
C HIS A 293 9.37 -2.95 19.99
N GLY A 294 10.39 -3.59 19.40
CA GLY A 294 11.05 -3.08 18.20
C GLY A 294 10.36 -3.52 16.92
N PHE A 295 10.01 -2.56 16.06
CA PHE A 295 9.72 -2.78 14.65
C PHE A 295 10.94 -2.43 13.80
N THR A 296 10.95 -2.86 12.54
CA THR A 296 12.02 -2.54 11.57
C THR A 296 12.13 -1.05 11.23
N HIS A 297 11.12 -0.25 11.58
CA HIS A 297 10.96 1.15 11.18
C HIS A 297 10.59 2.10 12.35
N PHE A 298 10.33 1.59 13.56
CA PHE A 298 10.17 2.38 14.79
C PHE A 298 10.29 1.48 16.03
N ARG A 299 10.38 2.04 17.24
CA ARG A 299 10.19 1.31 18.49
C ARG A 299 8.92 1.77 19.18
N LEU A 300 8.20 0.83 19.78
CA LEU A 300 6.96 1.06 20.51
C LEU A 300 7.15 0.70 21.98
N THR A 301 6.91 1.67 22.85
CA THR A 301 6.77 1.46 24.29
C THR A 301 5.28 1.32 24.61
N LEU A 302 4.88 0.18 25.16
CA LEU A 302 3.51 -0.01 25.67
C LEU A 302 3.53 0.20 27.18
N HIS A 303 2.62 1.03 27.69
CA HIS A 303 2.39 1.25 29.11
C HIS A 303 1.10 0.54 29.54
N PRO A 304 1.17 -0.66 30.12
CA PRO A 304 -0.03 -1.40 30.48
C PRO A 304 -0.64 -0.86 31.76
N GLN A 305 -1.90 -0.41 31.68
CA GLN A 305 -2.67 0.16 32.77
C GLN A 305 -3.84 -0.75 33.12
N PRO A 306 -3.77 -1.51 34.24
CA PRO A 306 -4.89 -2.31 34.68
C PRO A 306 -6.03 -1.48 35.26
N CYS A 307 -7.25 -1.90 34.93
CA CYS A 307 -8.48 -1.19 35.23
C CYS A 307 -9.56 -2.22 35.62
N ALA A 308 -10.02 -2.18 36.87
CA ALA A 308 -11.14 -3.00 37.32
C ALA A 308 -12.45 -2.35 36.87
N VAL A 309 -13.28 -3.06 36.10
CA VAL A 309 -14.56 -2.56 35.61
C VAL A 309 -15.65 -2.79 36.65
N HIS A 310 -16.23 -1.71 37.19
CA HIS A 310 -17.29 -1.77 38.19
C HIS A 310 -18.68 -1.79 37.55
N THR A 311 -18.88 -0.93 36.57
CA THR A 311 -20.12 -0.88 35.79
C THR A 311 -19.77 -1.03 34.32
N TRP A 312 -20.53 -1.88 33.64
CA TRP A 312 -20.45 -2.04 32.19
C TRP A 312 -21.89 -2.08 31.68
N PRO A 313 -22.29 -1.18 30.77
CA PRO A 313 -23.64 -1.20 30.24
C PRO A 313 -23.87 -2.53 29.53
N ARG A 314 -25.05 -3.15 29.72
CA ARG A 314 -25.52 -4.28 28.92
C ARG A 314 -25.89 -3.83 27.51
N ARG A 315 -24.96 -3.18 26.80
CA ARG A 315 -25.02 -3.11 25.34
C ARG A 315 -24.46 -4.45 24.87
N ALA A 316 -25.28 -5.25 24.19
CA ALA A 316 -24.80 -6.44 23.51
C ALA A 316 -23.69 -6.01 22.55
N GLU A 317 -22.45 -6.38 22.91
CA GLU A 317 -21.28 -6.51 22.03
C GLU A 317 -21.23 -5.53 20.85
N GLU A 318 -20.79 -4.29 21.10
CA GLU A 318 -20.49 -3.36 20.00
C GLU A 318 -19.54 -4.06 19.00
N PRO A 319 -19.81 -3.98 17.68
CA PRO A 319 -18.96 -4.60 16.67
C PRO A 319 -17.49 -4.18 16.85
N GLY A 320 -16.61 -5.17 17.03
CA GLY A 320 -15.18 -4.93 17.24
C GLY A 320 -14.71 -4.89 18.70
N LEU A 321 -15.60 -5.13 19.67
CA LEU A 321 -15.23 -5.39 21.07
C LEU A 321 -15.49 -6.86 21.43
N LEU A 322 -14.60 -7.45 22.22
CA LEU A 322 -14.71 -8.84 22.68
C LEU A 322 -14.27 -8.95 24.13
N TRP A 323 -15.17 -9.42 25.01
CA TRP A 323 -14.77 -9.92 26.32
C TRP A 323 -14.26 -11.34 26.16
N LEU A 324 -12.98 -11.56 26.48
CA LEU A 324 -12.35 -12.87 26.35
C LEU A 324 -11.94 -13.39 27.73
N PRO A 325 -12.32 -14.63 28.12
CA PRO A 325 -11.83 -15.24 29.34
C PRO A 325 -10.30 -15.22 29.39
N LEU A 326 -9.72 -14.83 30.53
CA LEU A 326 -8.26 -14.71 30.69
C LEU A 326 -7.51 -16.01 30.35
N ALA A 327 -8.14 -17.16 30.56
CA ALA A 327 -7.60 -18.48 30.21
C ALA A 327 -7.44 -18.69 28.70
N GLU A 328 -8.25 -18.02 27.87
CA GLU A 328 -8.30 -18.17 26.41
C GLU A 328 -7.43 -17.14 25.67
N VAL A 329 -6.97 -16.09 26.37
CA VAL A 329 -6.12 -15.02 25.81
C VAL A 329 -4.85 -15.57 25.15
N ALA A 330 -4.28 -16.66 25.67
CA ALA A 330 -3.11 -17.30 25.08
C ALA A 330 -3.39 -17.91 23.69
N GLY A 331 -4.63 -18.32 23.41
CA GLY A 331 -5.07 -18.87 22.12
C GLY A 331 -5.37 -17.78 21.08
N ALA A 332 -5.83 -16.61 21.52
CA ALA A 332 -6.29 -15.55 20.64
C ALA A 332 -5.22 -14.98 19.68
N ALA A 333 -5.71 -14.42 18.57
CA ALA A 333 -4.91 -13.74 17.55
C ALA A 333 -4.45 -12.35 18.04
N LEU A 334 -3.48 -12.33 18.96
CA LEU A 334 -2.96 -11.12 19.60
C LEU A 334 -1.57 -10.71 19.10
N PRO A 335 -1.23 -9.41 19.22
CA PRO A 335 0.14 -8.92 19.06
C PRO A 335 1.14 -9.67 19.93
N ALA A 336 2.34 -9.94 19.39
CA ALA A 336 3.42 -10.60 20.12
C ALA A 336 3.77 -9.96 21.48
N PRO A 337 3.89 -8.63 21.64
CA PRO A 337 4.21 -8.04 22.94
C PRO A 337 3.13 -8.24 24.00
N ILE A 338 1.86 -8.34 23.60
CA ILE A 338 0.74 -8.62 24.51
C ILE A 338 0.70 -10.12 24.82
N LYS A 339 0.71 -10.96 23.77
CA LYS A 339 0.60 -12.42 23.85
C LYS A 339 1.74 -13.08 24.64
N ARG A 340 2.95 -12.52 24.61
CA ARG A 340 4.12 -13.08 25.29
C ARG A 340 4.32 -12.54 26.71
N ASN A 341 3.59 -11.51 27.11
CA ASN A 341 3.78 -10.91 28.42
C ASN A 341 2.99 -11.67 29.49
N ARG A 342 3.71 -12.48 30.28
CA ARG A 342 3.13 -13.28 31.36
C ARG A 342 2.44 -12.44 32.45
N ARG A 343 2.79 -11.17 32.63
CA ARG A 343 2.16 -10.30 33.64
C ARG A 343 0.77 -9.83 33.19
N ILE A 344 0.61 -9.55 31.89
CA ILE A 344 -0.71 -9.34 31.28
C ILE A 344 -1.55 -10.62 31.41
N LEU A 345 -0.97 -11.78 31.11
CA LEU A 345 -1.69 -13.07 31.16
C LEU A 345 -1.96 -13.63 32.57
N ARG A 346 -1.29 -13.13 33.61
CA ARG A 346 -1.38 -13.66 35.00
C ARG A 346 -1.81 -12.61 36.02
N PHE A 347 -2.31 -11.47 35.55
CA PHE A 347 -2.60 -10.31 36.39
C PHE A 347 -3.42 -10.68 37.65
N ARG A 348 -4.36 -11.63 37.56
CA ARG A 348 -5.15 -12.11 38.70
C ARG A 348 -4.51 -13.10 39.67
N ARG A 349 -3.39 -13.76 39.35
CA ARG A 349 -2.80 -14.75 40.27
C ARG A 349 -2.08 -14.12 41.48
N SER A 350 -1.87 -12.80 41.47
CA SER A 350 -1.19 -12.06 42.54
C SER A 350 -2.13 -11.50 43.63
N MET A 351 -3.46 -11.63 43.48
CA MET A 351 -4.41 -10.87 44.30
C MET A 351 -5.08 -11.67 45.45
N MET A 352 -4.90 -13.00 45.53
CA MET A 352 -5.32 -13.78 46.71
C MET A 352 -4.28 -13.84 47.84
N GLU A 353 -2.99 -13.64 47.56
CA GLU A 353 -1.94 -13.80 48.59
C GLU A 353 -1.54 -12.49 49.29
N ARG A 354 -1.92 -11.32 48.76
CA ARG A 354 -1.46 -10.03 49.29
C ARG A 354 -2.33 -9.40 50.39
N ARG A 355 -3.34 -10.11 50.89
CA ARG A 355 -4.12 -9.68 52.07
C ARG A 355 -3.55 -10.16 53.41
N ARG A 356 -2.37 -10.77 53.42
CA ARG A 356 -1.61 -11.05 54.65
C ARG A 356 -0.17 -10.58 54.48
N PHE A 357 0.09 -9.29 54.71
CA PHE A 357 1.26 -8.82 55.47
C PHE A 357 1.24 -7.29 55.53
N VAL A 358 0.93 -6.76 56.72
CA VAL A 358 1.28 -5.40 57.15
C VAL A 358 2.65 -5.51 57.83
N GLY A 359 3.61 -4.64 57.48
CA GLY A 359 4.87 -4.55 58.22
C GLY A 359 6.02 -3.79 57.52
N VAL A 360 6.03 -2.46 57.68
CA VAL A 360 7.16 -1.55 58.03
C VAL A 360 8.55 -1.64 57.34
N ALA A 361 9.11 -0.43 57.13
CA ALA A 361 10.51 0.01 56.88
C ALA A 361 10.99 -0.04 55.42
N ALA A 362 11.50 1.01 54.76
CA ALA A 362 12.24 2.26 55.04
C ALA A 362 13.57 2.23 54.25
N CYS A 363 13.84 3.36 53.58
CA CYS A 363 15.13 3.84 53.08
C CYS A 363 15.94 3.01 52.06
N ALA A 364 16.05 3.53 50.82
CA ALA A 364 17.33 3.59 50.10
C ALA A 364 17.27 4.48 48.84
N LEU A 365 18.08 5.55 48.89
CA LEU A 365 18.91 6.10 47.81
C LEU A 365 18.25 6.95 46.70
N LEU A 366 18.28 8.26 46.94
CA LEU A 366 18.35 9.29 45.92
C LEU A 366 19.75 9.26 45.25
N ALA A 367 19.79 9.08 43.94
CA ALA A 367 20.93 9.46 43.10
C ALA A 367 20.38 10.25 41.89
N PRO A 368 20.95 11.40 41.54
CA PRO A 368 20.48 12.20 40.42
C PRO A 368 20.93 11.57 39.10
N TRP A 369 19.97 11.20 38.25
CA TRP A 369 20.27 10.87 36.86
C TRP A 369 20.63 12.15 36.11
N SER A 370 21.84 12.14 35.55
CA SER A 370 22.41 13.16 34.70
C SER A 370 21.50 13.47 33.52
N ALA A 371 21.43 14.76 33.18
CA ALA A 371 20.78 15.29 32.00
C ALA A 371 21.29 14.54 30.75
N ALA A 372 20.45 13.66 30.21
CA ALA A 372 20.57 13.23 28.83
C ALA A 372 20.29 14.45 27.95
N SER A 373 21.29 14.83 27.16
CA SER A 373 21.22 15.85 26.11
C SER A 373 19.91 15.77 25.35
N ALA A 374 19.03 16.75 25.56
CA ALA A 374 17.85 16.96 24.75
C ALA A 374 18.29 17.41 23.36
N GLN A 375 18.49 16.45 22.45
CA GLN A 375 18.54 16.75 21.02
C GLN A 375 17.10 16.99 20.52
N PRO A 376 16.87 18.01 19.68
CA PRO A 376 15.53 18.42 19.31
C PRO A 376 14.81 17.29 18.58
N LYS A 377 13.74 16.78 19.20
CA LYS A 377 12.75 15.91 18.53
C LYS A 377 12.33 16.61 17.24
N GLN A 378 12.69 16.05 16.09
CA GLN A 378 12.18 16.52 14.81
C GLN A 378 10.65 16.42 14.86
N LYS A 379 9.96 17.57 14.90
CA LYS A 379 8.51 17.63 15.05
C LYS A 379 7.88 16.93 13.86
N ILE A 380 7.16 15.82 14.10
CA ILE A 380 6.39 15.13 13.07
C ILE A 380 5.32 16.08 12.59
N ARG A 381 5.40 16.44 11.31
CA ARG A 381 4.46 17.38 10.71
C ARG A 381 3.14 16.69 10.42
N GLN A 382 2.03 17.34 10.70
CA GLN A 382 0.71 16.74 10.53
C GLN A 382 -0.01 17.42 9.38
N ILE A 383 -0.46 16.63 8.41
CA ILE A 383 -1.31 17.11 7.32
C ILE A 383 -2.61 16.33 7.31
N ALA A 384 -3.65 16.93 6.76
CA ALA A 384 -4.94 16.29 6.54
C ALA A 384 -5.19 16.12 5.04
N TRP A 385 -5.96 15.12 4.68
CA TRP A 385 -6.35 14.84 3.29
C TRP A 385 -7.85 14.55 3.25
N LEU A 386 -8.60 15.37 2.52
CA LEU A 386 -10.04 15.25 2.36
C LEU A 386 -10.37 14.86 0.91
N THR A 387 -10.97 13.70 0.74
CA THR A 387 -11.29 13.16 -0.59
C THR A 387 -12.78 12.78 -0.69
N PRO A 388 -13.44 13.10 -1.82
CA PRO A 388 -14.84 12.79 -2.01
C PRO A 388 -15.09 11.30 -2.29
N THR A 389 -14.09 10.54 -2.71
CA THR A 389 -14.23 9.12 -3.12
C THR A 389 -13.60 8.16 -2.11
N ASP A 390 -13.80 6.87 -2.30
CA ASP A 390 -13.11 5.82 -1.52
C ASP A 390 -11.61 5.76 -1.88
N PRO A 391 -10.75 5.22 -0.99
CA PRO A 391 -9.32 5.09 -1.30
C PRO A 391 -9.08 4.25 -2.57
N SER A 392 -8.34 4.81 -3.55
CA SER A 392 -7.84 4.04 -4.70
C SER A 392 -6.92 2.89 -4.25
N PRO A 393 -6.89 1.76 -4.98
CA PRO A 393 -6.19 0.55 -4.56
C PRO A 393 -4.64 0.70 -4.41
N PRO A 394 -3.99 -0.23 -3.66
CA PRO A 394 -2.66 -0.01 -3.06
C PRO A 394 -1.43 -0.09 -3.99
N ALA A 395 -1.59 -0.29 -5.31
CA ALA A 395 -0.46 -0.42 -6.23
C ALA A 395 0.10 0.96 -6.67
N GLU A 396 -0.79 1.93 -6.89
CA GLU A 396 -0.45 3.31 -7.25
C GLU A 396 0.00 4.14 -6.05
N THR A 397 -0.52 3.88 -4.85
CA THR A 397 -0.16 4.62 -3.62
C THR A 397 1.35 4.66 -3.36
N ARG A 398 2.12 3.60 -3.67
CA ARG A 398 3.59 3.65 -3.49
C ARG A 398 4.30 4.59 -4.46
N LYS A 399 3.80 4.74 -5.69
CA LYS A 399 4.36 5.67 -6.69
C LYS A 399 3.87 7.09 -6.44
N PHE A 400 2.60 7.25 -6.03
CA PHE A 400 2.02 8.53 -5.67
C PHE A 400 2.84 9.25 -4.59
N TRP A 401 3.23 8.55 -3.52
CA TRP A 401 4.05 9.12 -2.44
C TRP A 401 5.55 9.23 -2.77
N LEU A 402 6.02 8.79 -3.94
CA LEU A 402 7.44 8.81 -4.28
C LEU A 402 8.01 10.25 -4.30
N PRO A 403 7.36 11.24 -4.95
CA PRO A 403 7.86 12.62 -4.93
C PRO A 403 7.94 13.21 -3.52
N ALA A 404 6.98 12.89 -2.64
CA ALA A 404 7.02 13.29 -1.23
C ALA A 404 8.29 12.77 -0.55
N ARG A 405 8.61 11.49 -0.77
CA ARG A 405 9.80 10.84 -0.21
C ARG A 405 11.11 11.41 -0.77
N GLU A 406 11.14 11.76 -2.05
CA GLU A 406 12.27 12.42 -2.70
C GLU A 406 12.53 13.82 -2.13
N LEU A 407 11.47 14.53 -1.75
CA LEU A 407 11.53 15.80 -1.02
C LEU A 407 11.85 15.64 0.48
N GLY A 408 11.99 14.39 0.95
CA GLY A 408 12.32 14.06 2.33
C GLY A 408 11.12 13.89 3.27
N TRP A 409 9.88 13.95 2.76
CA TRP A 409 8.66 13.70 3.53
C TRP A 409 8.29 12.22 3.48
N ILE A 410 8.28 11.56 4.63
CA ILE A 410 8.04 10.12 4.74
C ILE A 410 6.97 9.89 5.81
N GLU A 411 5.83 9.35 5.37
CA GLU A 411 4.71 9.02 6.25
C GLU A 411 5.15 8.05 7.36
N GLY A 412 4.84 8.41 8.61
CA GLY A 412 5.21 7.66 9.80
C GLY A 412 6.66 7.86 10.28
N GLU A 413 7.51 8.56 9.55
CA GLU A 413 8.84 9.02 10.00
C GLU A 413 8.79 10.49 10.43
N ASN A 414 8.50 11.42 9.51
CA ASN A 414 8.46 12.87 9.77
C ASN A 414 7.19 13.58 9.27
N LEU A 415 6.28 12.84 8.67
CA LEU A 415 4.97 13.29 8.22
C LEU A 415 3.89 12.33 8.76
N LEU A 416 2.78 12.87 9.26
CA LEU A 416 1.58 12.13 9.63
C LEU A 416 0.41 12.66 8.79
N ILE A 417 -0.36 11.75 8.19
CA ILE A 417 -1.43 12.10 7.26
C ILE A 417 -2.76 11.61 7.82
N HIS A 418 -3.70 12.53 8.00
CA HIS A 418 -5.05 12.25 8.47
C HIS A 418 -6.03 12.24 7.30
N PHE A 419 -6.50 11.07 6.90
CA PHE A 419 -7.46 10.95 5.80
C PHE A 419 -8.91 11.04 6.28
N ARG A 420 -9.76 11.64 5.44
CA ARG A 420 -11.21 11.49 5.46
C ARG A 420 -11.72 11.25 4.05
N TYR A 421 -12.62 10.28 3.93
CA TYR A 421 -13.23 9.85 2.69
C TYR A 421 -14.74 10.09 2.78
N ALA A 422 -15.32 10.75 1.79
CA ALA A 422 -16.76 10.90 1.71
C ALA A 422 -17.43 9.68 1.05
N SER A 423 -16.67 8.78 0.42
CA SER A 423 -17.17 7.56 -0.22
C SER A 423 -18.33 7.84 -1.20
N GLY A 424 -18.19 8.91 -1.99
CA GLY A 424 -19.18 9.39 -2.96
C GLY A 424 -20.35 10.20 -2.36
N ARG A 425 -20.41 10.37 -1.04
CA ARG A 425 -21.47 11.13 -0.33
C ARG A 425 -21.01 12.55 -0.03
N PHE A 426 -21.15 13.44 -1.02
CA PHE A 426 -20.66 14.82 -0.98
C PHE A 426 -21.23 15.63 0.19
N GLU A 427 -22.44 15.31 0.64
CA GLU A 427 -23.09 15.92 1.80
C GLU A 427 -22.31 15.73 3.12
N LEU A 428 -21.42 14.73 3.20
CA LEU A 428 -20.58 14.49 4.37
C LEU A 428 -19.34 15.39 4.41
N LEU A 429 -18.95 16.01 3.29
CA LEU A 429 -17.71 16.79 3.17
C LEU A 429 -17.59 17.91 4.21
N PRO A 430 -18.64 18.72 4.53
CA PRO A 430 -18.53 19.74 5.56
C PRO A 430 -18.23 19.18 6.96
N GLY A 431 -18.86 18.07 7.34
CA GLY A 431 -18.63 17.43 8.64
C GLY A 431 -17.21 16.85 8.74
N LEU A 432 -16.77 16.16 7.69
CA LEU A 432 -15.43 15.59 7.60
C LEU A 432 -14.34 16.69 7.61
N ALA A 433 -14.58 17.82 6.94
CA ALA A 433 -13.69 18.98 7.00
C ALA A 433 -13.56 19.54 8.42
N GLN A 434 -14.67 19.66 9.16
CA GLN A 434 -14.64 20.09 10.56
C GLN A 434 -13.88 19.12 11.46
N GLU A 435 -14.03 17.81 11.26
CA GLU A 435 -13.23 16.82 12.00
C GLU A 435 -11.72 17.02 11.76
N LEU A 436 -11.33 17.22 10.50
CA LEU A 436 -9.93 17.45 10.14
C LEU A 436 -9.40 18.74 10.77
N VAL A 437 -10.17 19.82 10.78
CA VAL A 437 -9.79 21.08 11.44
C VAL A 437 -9.55 20.89 12.95
N ARG A 438 -10.35 20.07 13.63
CA ARG A 438 -10.18 19.77 15.08
C ARG A 438 -8.86 19.07 15.40
N LEU A 439 -8.28 18.33 14.44
CA LEU A 439 -6.97 17.71 14.57
C LEU A 439 -5.81 18.72 14.51
N LYS A 440 -6.10 19.98 14.17
CA LYS A 440 -5.13 21.08 14.01
C LYS A 440 -3.97 20.71 13.07
N PRO A 441 -4.25 20.21 11.84
CA PRO A 441 -3.21 19.94 10.87
C PRO A 441 -2.55 21.23 10.40
N GLU A 442 -1.35 21.10 9.87
CA GLU A 442 -0.56 22.21 9.36
C GLU A 442 -0.96 22.57 7.92
N ILE A 443 -1.52 21.61 7.19
CA ILE A 443 -2.08 21.76 5.84
C ILE A 443 -3.27 20.81 5.70
N ILE A 444 -4.32 21.23 5.00
CA ILE A 444 -5.39 20.36 4.48
C ILE A 444 -5.20 20.23 2.96
N VAL A 445 -4.98 19.02 2.47
CA VAL A 445 -5.04 18.70 1.04
C VAL A 445 -6.46 18.26 0.71
N THR A 446 -7.03 18.74 -0.39
CA THR A 446 -8.39 18.41 -0.80
C THR A 446 -8.45 17.99 -2.26
N GLU A 447 -9.21 16.95 -2.60
CA GLU A 447 -9.40 16.54 -4.00
C GLU A 447 -10.68 17.14 -4.58
N GLY A 448 -10.55 17.91 -5.66
CA GLY A 448 -11.68 18.52 -6.37
C GLY A 448 -12.33 19.72 -5.67
N THR A 449 -13.23 20.40 -6.38
CA THR A 449 -13.81 21.69 -5.96
C THR A 449 -14.66 21.60 -4.68
N ASP A 450 -15.51 20.58 -4.55
CA ASP A 450 -16.45 20.48 -3.42
C ASP A 450 -15.75 20.21 -2.09
N ALA A 451 -14.72 19.36 -2.09
CA ALA A 451 -13.90 19.12 -0.91
C ALA A 451 -13.14 20.39 -0.49
N THR A 452 -12.65 21.18 -1.46
CA THR A 452 -11.99 22.46 -1.16
C THR A 452 -12.96 23.48 -0.59
N LEU A 453 -14.19 23.58 -1.12
CA LEU A 453 -15.23 24.46 -0.59
C LEU A 453 -15.59 24.09 0.85
N ALA A 454 -15.73 22.79 1.14
CA ALA A 454 -16.00 22.29 2.49
C ALA A 454 -14.86 22.64 3.46
N ALA A 455 -13.59 22.43 3.06
CA ALA A 455 -12.43 22.80 3.87
C ALA A 455 -12.33 24.31 4.08
N LYS A 456 -12.57 25.12 3.04
CA LYS A 456 -12.57 26.59 3.11
C LYS A 456 -13.66 27.12 4.04
N GLY A 457 -14.84 26.49 4.02
CA GLY A 457 -15.92 26.80 4.97
C GLY A 457 -15.59 26.41 6.41
N ALA A 458 -14.78 25.38 6.62
CA ALA A 458 -14.40 24.90 7.96
C ALA A 458 -13.24 25.69 8.60
N THR A 459 -12.39 26.35 7.80
CA THR A 459 -11.22 27.10 8.32
C THR A 459 -10.76 28.23 7.40
N GLY A 460 -10.55 29.42 7.99
CA GLY A 460 -9.90 30.56 7.33
C GLY A 460 -8.39 30.70 7.63
N SER A 461 -7.81 29.85 8.47
CA SER A 461 -6.43 30.00 8.96
C SER A 461 -5.49 28.86 8.55
N ILE A 462 -5.96 27.61 8.58
CA ILE A 462 -5.15 26.45 8.16
C ILE A 462 -4.95 26.50 6.63
N PRO A 463 -3.72 26.42 6.11
CA PRO A 463 -3.43 26.29 4.69
C PRO A 463 -4.20 25.16 4.00
N ILE A 464 -4.80 25.45 2.84
CA ILE A 464 -5.51 24.48 2.01
C ILE A 464 -4.80 24.39 0.66
N ILE A 465 -4.45 23.16 0.26
CA ILE A 465 -3.90 22.85 -1.06
C ILE A 465 -4.91 21.97 -1.79
N PHE A 466 -5.56 22.50 -2.83
CA PHE A 466 -6.45 21.68 -3.64
C PHE A 466 -5.69 20.93 -4.74
N ASP A 467 -6.07 19.68 -4.95
CA ASP A 467 -5.67 18.86 -6.07
C ASP A 467 -6.85 18.74 -7.03
N GLY A 468 -6.72 19.44 -8.14
CA GLY A 468 -7.62 19.35 -9.27
C GLY A 468 -8.98 20.03 -9.15
N ALA A 469 -8.99 21.29 -8.71
CA ALA A 469 -10.18 22.13 -8.86
C ALA A 469 -10.37 22.54 -10.33
N ALA A 470 -11.57 22.34 -10.87
CA ALA A 470 -11.84 22.56 -12.28
C ALA A 470 -11.90 24.06 -12.65
N ASP A 471 -12.57 24.87 -11.84
CA ASP A 471 -12.61 26.34 -11.99
C ASP A 471 -12.42 27.01 -10.62
N PRO A 472 -11.18 27.16 -10.13
CA PRO A 472 -10.94 27.69 -8.79
C PRO A 472 -11.28 29.18 -8.65
N VAL A 473 -11.37 29.95 -9.74
CA VAL A 473 -11.74 31.37 -9.70
C VAL A 473 -13.27 31.51 -9.69
N GLY A 474 -13.97 30.91 -10.66
CA GLY A 474 -15.43 31.02 -10.75
C GLY A 474 -16.19 30.27 -9.66
N SER A 475 -15.58 29.23 -9.05
CA SER A 475 -16.11 28.62 -7.82
C SER A 475 -15.81 29.43 -6.55
N GLY A 476 -15.05 30.53 -6.65
CA GLY A 476 -14.70 31.37 -5.52
C GLY A 476 -13.71 30.73 -4.56
N LEU A 477 -12.96 29.69 -4.96
CA LEU A 477 -11.89 29.12 -4.14
C LEU A 477 -10.74 30.11 -3.96
N VAL A 478 -10.36 30.81 -5.03
CA VAL A 478 -9.28 31.81 -5.05
C VAL A 478 -9.71 33.08 -5.77
N ALA A 479 -9.10 34.23 -5.42
CA ALA A 479 -9.42 35.51 -6.08
C ALA A 479 -8.87 35.58 -7.52
N SER A 480 -7.69 35.00 -7.75
CA SER A 480 -7.09 34.86 -9.07
C SER A 480 -6.09 33.69 -9.07
N LEU A 481 -5.73 33.19 -10.25
CA LEU A 481 -4.73 32.12 -10.35
C LEU A 481 -3.33 32.60 -9.94
N ALA A 482 -2.93 33.81 -10.34
CA ALA A 482 -1.58 34.32 -10.05
C ALA A 482 -1.42 34.73 -8.57
N ARG A 483 -2.49 35.19 -7.94
CA ARG A 483 -2.51 35.64 -6.54
C ARG A 483 -3.81 35.17 -5.88
N PRO A 484 -3.79 34.02 -5.19
CA PRO A 484 -5.01 33.46 -4.61
C PRO A 484 -5.65 34.32 -3.52
N GLY A 485 -4.83 35.09 -2.78
CA GLY A 485 -5.30 36.09 -1.82
C GLY A 485 -5.92 35.52 -0.53
N SER A 486 -5.82 34.22 -0.28
CA SER A 486 -6.39 33.56 0.93
C SER A 486 -5.48 32.43 1.43
N ASN A 487 -5.95 31.65 2.42
CA ASN A 487 -5.29 30.43 2.88
C ASN A 487 -5.38 29.26 1.87
N VAL A 488 -5.91 29.48 0.66
CA VAL A 488 -6.15 28.45 -0.35
C VAL A 488 -5.24 28.66 -1.57
N THR A 489 -4.58 27.60 -2.01
CA THR A 489 -3.85 27.50 -3.30
C THR A 489 -3.97 26.07 -3.83
N GLY A 490 -3.41 25.73 -4.98
CA GLY A 490 -3.48 24.35 -5.47
C GLY A 490 -3.14 24.16 -6.93
N LEU A 491 -3.50 22.98 -7.42
CA LEU A 491 -3.44 22.59 -8.82
C LEU A 491 -4.82 22.66 -9.44
N SER A 492 -4.97 23.42 -10.52
CA SER A 492 -6.21 23.42 -11.29
C SER A 492 -6.18 22.32 -12.35
N LEU A 493 -7.31 21.68 -12.60
CA LEU A 493 -7.51 20.85 -13.79
C LEU A 493 -8.11 21.75 -14.87
N VAL A 494 -7.28 22.30 -15.74
CA VAL A 494 -7.75 23.06 -16.90
C VAL A 494 -8.56 22.14 -17.81
N SER A 495 -9.85 22.43 -18.00
CA SER A 495 -10.84 21.46 -18.50
C SER A 495 -11.88 21.97 -19.53
N PRO A 496 -11.67 23.09 -20.24
CA PRO A 496 -12.25 23.25 -21.60
C PRO A 496 -11.27 22.92 -22.73
N GLU A 497 -9.99 23.27 -22.57
CA GLU A 497 -8.98 23.16 -23.62
C GLU A 497 -8.59 21.70 -23.87
N THR A 498 -8.58 20.86 -22.83
CA THR A 498 -8.33 19.42 -22.95
C THR A 498 -9.50 18.70 -23.62
N ASP A 499 -10.74 19.09 -23.33
CA ASP A 499 -11.93 18.57 -23.99
C ASP A 499 -11.97 18.99 -25.47
N ALA A 500 -11.73 20.28 -25.76
CA ALA A 500 -11.58 20.76 -27.14
C ALA A 500 -10.47 20.02 -27.89
N LYS A 501 -9.34 19.73 -27.22
CA LYS A 501 -8.25 18.98 -27.81
C LYS A 501 -8.63 17.52 -28.11
N ARG A 502 -9.37 16.85 -27.22
CA ARG A 502 -9.92 15.49 -27.48
C ARG A 502 -10.83 15.48 -28.71
N LEU A 503 -11.71 16.48 -28.84
CA LEU A 503 -12.59 16.60 -30.01
C LEU A 503 -11.82 16.90 -31.30
N SER A 504 -10.78 17.73 -31.23
CA SER A 504 -9.87 17.97 -32.35
C SER A 504 -9.13 16.70 -32.78
N LEU A 505 -8.64 15.91 -31.82
CA LEU A 505 -7.98 14.61 -32.09
C LEU A 505 -8.96 13.58 -32.65
N LEU A 506 -10.18 13.52 -32.13
CA LEU A 506 -11.28 12.71 -32.66
C LEU A 506 -11.54 13.05 -34.14
N ARG A 507 -11.57 14.34 -34.47
CA ARG A 507 -11.79 14.82 -35.85
C ARG A 507 -10.64 14.44 -36.79
N GLU A 508 -9.39 14.52 -36.32
CA GLU A 508 -8.22 14.06 -37.08
C GLU A 508 -8.25 12.54 -37.31
N LEU A 509 -8.70 11.78 -36.30
CA LEU A 509 -8.78 10.32 -36.34
C LEU A 509 -9.95 9.81 -37.18
N LEU A 510 -11.10 10.49 -37.11
CA LEU A 510 -12.35 10.13 -37.77
C LEU A 510 -12.91 11.33 -38.57
N PRO A 511 -12.28 11.69 -39.72
CA PRO A 511 -12.65 12.85 -40.51
C PRO A 511 -14.02 12.71 -41.22
N GLY A 512 -14.67 11.56 -41.15
CA GLY A 512 -16.06 11.35 -41.59
C GLY A 512 -17.10 11.44 -40.47
N ALA A 513 -16.69 11.47 -39.20
CA ALA A 513 -17.61 11.47 -38.08
C ALA A 513 -18.28 12.85 -37.91
N GLN A 514 -19.60 12.82 -37.68
CA GLN A 514 -20.46 13.97 -37.45
C GLN A 514 -21.23 13.83 -36.13
N ARG A 515 -21.82 12.66 -35.85
CA ARG A 515 -22.61 12.39 -34.63
C ARG A 515 -21.74 11.73 -33.58
N ILE A 516 -21.51 12.41 -32.46
CA ILE A 516 -20.61 11.94 -31.40
C ILE A 516 -21.41 11.73 -30.12
N GLY A 517 -21.37 10.54 -29.54
CA GLY A 517 -21.94 10.30 -28.22
C GLY A 517 -21.07 10.86 -27.12
N GLU A 518 -21.68 11.39 -26.08
CA GLU A 518 -20.99 11.73 -24.84
C GLU A 518 -21.87 11.35 -23.64
N LEU A 519 -21.28 10.63 -22.69
CA LEU A 519 -21.95 10.30 -21.44
C LEU A 519 -21.74 11.44 -20.45
N ILE A 520 -22.80 11.85 -19.76
CA ILE A 520 -22.79 12.95 -18.80
C ILE A 520 -23.19 12.40 -17.44
N ASN A 521 -22.43 12.73 -16.39
CA ASN A 521 -22.87 12.53 -15.02
C ASN A 521 -23.63 13.79 -14.57
N PRO A 522 -24.97 13.75 -14.46
CA PRO A 522 -25.74 14.92 -14.09
C PRO A 522 -25.44 15.40 -12.67
N GLU A 523 -24.89 14.56 -11.79
CA GLU A 523 -24.51 14.96 -10.43
C GLU A 523 -23.25 15.83 -10.39
N ASN A 524 -22.42 15.82 -11.45
CA ASN A 524 -21.23 16.65 -11.51
C ASN A 524 -21.57 18.11 -11.89
N THR A 525 -21.53 18.99 -10.88
CA THR A 525 -21.84 20.41 -11.03
C THR A 525 -20.92 21.15 -12.03
N PHE A 526 -19.67 20.71 -12.20
CA PHE A 526 -18.76 21.31 -13.18
C PHE A 526 -19.18 20.97 -14.63
N ILE A 527 -19.56 19.72 -14.88
CA ILE A 527 -20.03 19.31 -16.22
C ILE A 527 -21.31 20.05 -16.57
N ARG A 528 -22.27 20.11 -15.63
CA ARG A 528 -23.50 20.90 -15.82
C ARG A 528 -23.22 22.35 -16.20
N LYS A 529 -22.25 23.00 -15.51
CA LYS A 529 -21.89 24.39 -15.78
C LYS A 529 -21.12 24.58 -17.09
N SER A 530 -20.27 23.62 -17.48
CA SER A 530 -19.47 23.68 -18.72
C SER A 530 -20.20 23.18 -19.96
N GLN A 531 -21.41 22.63 -19.82
CA GLN A 531 -22.12 21.93 -20.90
C GLN A 531 -22.39 22.81 -22.14
N ALA A 532 -22.87 24.03 -21.94
CA ALA A 532 -23.19 24.95 -23.04
C ALA A 532 -21.94 25.39 -23.82
N GLU A 533 -20.81 25.51 -23.13
CA GLU A 533 -19.51 25.81 -23.75
C GLU A 533 -18.99 24.61 -24.54
N ASN A 534 -19.05 23.41 -23.95
CA ASN A 534 -18.69 22.16 -24.61
C ASN A 534 -19.50 21.95 -25.90
N GLU A 535 -20.81 22.18 -25.85
CA GLU A 535 -21.68 22.08 -27.03
C GLU A 535 -21.28 23.07 -28.15
N ARG A 536 -20.86 24.30 -27.80
CA ARG A 536 -20.31 25.25 -28.79
C ARG A 536 -19.03 24.72 -29.42
N THR A 537 -18.16 24.08 -28.64
CA THR A 537 -16.93 23.45 -29.14
C THR A 537 -17.24 22.34 -30.14
N TYR A 538 -18.19 21.44 -29.84
CA TYR A 538 -18.65 20.43 -30.82
C TYR A 538 -19.12 21.08 -32.13
N ARG A 539 -20.01 22.08 -32.03
CA ARG A 539 -20.55 22.78 -33.21
C ARG A 539 -19.45 23.48 -34.02
N SER A 540 -18.46 24.08 -33.36
CA SER A 540 -17.31 24.75 -34.02
C SER A 540 -16.44 23.79 -34.83
N LEU A 541 -16.43 22.51 -34.46
CA LEU A 541 -15.72 21.44 -35.15
C LEU A 541 -16.60 20.70 -36.18
N GLY A 542 -17.83 21.16 -36.40
CA GLY A 542 -18.80 20.52 -37.30
C GLY A 542 -19.36 19.21 -36.76
N LEU A 543 -19.31 19.01 -35.44
CA LEU A 543 -19.80 17.82 -34.76
C LEU A 543 -21.16 18.09 -34.11
N SER A 544 -22.02 17.07 -34.10
CA SER A 544 -23.33 17.04 -33.47
C SER A 544 -23.30 16.10 -32.27
N PRO A 545 -23.30 16.63 -31.03
CA PRO A 545 -23.20 15.79 -29.85
C PRO A 545 -24.54 15.09 -29.55
N ILE A 546 -24.45 13.86 -29.05
CA ILE A 546 -25.54 13.04 -28.51
C ILE A 546 -25.24 12.87 -27.02
N PHE A 547 -25.77 13.77 -26.22
CA PHE A 547 -25.62 13.71 -24.77
C PHE A 547 -26.59 12.69 -24.18
N ILE A 548 -26.06 11.77 -23.37
CA ILE A 548 -26.83 10.82 -22.58
C ILE A 548 -26.42 10.98 -21.12
N GLU A 549 -27.39 11.32 -20.26
CA GLU A 549 -27.17 11.39 -18.82
C GLU A 549 -27.14 9.99 -18.22
N VAL A 550 -26.18 9.75 -17.32
CA VAL A 550 -25.99 8.49 -16.61
C VAL A 550 -25.72 8.81 -15.14
N ALA A 551 -26.65 8.46 -14.26
CA ALA A 551 -26.55 8.73 -12.83
C ALA A 551 -26.02 7.51 -12.06
N ALA A 552 -26.29 6.29 -12.54
CA ALA A 552 -25.89 5.05 -11.88
C ALA A 552 -25.10 4.08 -12.78
N ALA A 553 -24.20 3.30 -12.18
CA ALA A 553 -23.27 2.45 -12.95
C ALA A 553 -23.99 1.35 -13.73
N GLY A 554 -25.12 0.86 -13.19
CA GLY A 554 -25.96 -0.13 -13.86
C GLY A 554 -26.64 0.38 -15.13
N GLU A 555 -26.62 1.70 -15.38
CA GLU A 555 -27.23 2.32 -16.56
C GLU A 555 -26.26 2.43 -17.74
N LEU A 556 -24.96 2.21 -17.52
CA LEU A 556 -23.91 2.46 -18.51
C LEU A 556 -24.06 1.63 -19.79
N GLU A 557 -24.38 0.35 -19.69
CA GLU A 557 -24.57 -0.50 -20.88
C GLU A 557 -25.75 -0.03 -21.73
N ASN A 558 -26.87 0.30 -21.08
CA ASN A 558 -28.07 0.79 -21.77
C ASN A 558 -27.82 2.18 -22.40
N ALA A 559 -27.10 3.06 -21.70
CA ALA A 559 -26.73 4.37 -22.20
C ALA A 559 -25.85 4.28 -23.46
N ILE A 560 -24.86 3.39 -23.47
CA ILE A 560 -23.98 3.18 -24.62
C ILE A 560 -24.74 2.54 -25.79
N ALA A 561 -25.63 1.59 -25.52
CA ALA A 561 -26.51 1.02 -26.52
C ALA A 561 -27.42 2.10 -27.15
N GLU A 562 -27.93 3.03 -26.34
CA GLU A 562 -28.72 4.17 -26.81
C GLU A 562 -27.92 5.14 -27.68
N VAL A 563 -26.67 5.46 -27.29
CA VAL A 563 -25.74 6.23 -28.13
C VAL A 563 -25.56 5.58 -29.50
N ALA A 564 -25.34 4.26 -29.53
CA ALA A 564 -25.21 3.51 -30.78
C ALA A 564 -26.51 3.53 -31.61
N ARG A 565 -27.66 3.34 -30.96
CA ARG A 565 -29.00 3.35 -31.61
C ARG A 565 -29.32 4.71 -32.24
N ARG A 566 -28.89 5.80 -31.61
CA ARG A 566 -29.00 7.18 -32.16
C ARG A 566 -27.99 7.46 -33.27
N GLY A 567 -27.16 6.47 -33.62
CA GLY A 567 -26.27 6.50 -34.77
C GLY A 567 -25.01 7.32 -34.56
N ALA A 568 -24.53 7.39 -33.31
CA ALA A 568 -23.22 7.94 -33.02
C ALA A 568 -22.11 7.12 -33.72
N GLN A 569 -21.07 7.82 -34.16
CA GLN A 569 -19.93 7.24 -34.87
C GLN A 569 -18.69 7.11 -33.97
N ALA A 570 -18.74 7.72 -32.79
CA ALA A 570 -17.74 7.61 -31.73
C ALA A 570 -18.36 8.00 -30.40
N LEU A 571 -17.67 7.66 -29.32
CA LEU A 571 -18.03 7.97 -27.95
C LEU A 571 -16.90 8.75 -27.27
N VAL A 572 -17.21 9.90 -26.69
CA VAL A 572 -16.30 10.69 -25.87
C VAL A 572 -16.61 10.48 -24.40
N ILE A 573 -15.57 10.24 -23.60
CA ILE A 573 -15.66 10.11 -22.14
C ILE A 573 -14.73 11.14 -21.50
N ARG A 574 -15.31 12.10 -20.78
CA ARG A 574 -14.58 13.14 -20.04
C ARG A 574 -13.90 12.55 -18.79
N ALA A 575 -12.86 13.24 -18.32
CA ALA A 575 -11.94 12.75 -17.28
C ALA A 575 -12.50 12.75 -15.84
N ASP A 576 -13.80 13.01 -15.67
CA ASP A 576 -14.50 13.13 -14.39
C ASP A 576 -15.52 12.00 -14.17
N LEU A 577 -15.57 11.07 -15.14
CA LEU A 577 -16.60 10.06 -15.26
C LEU A 577 -16.08 8.73 -14.69
N TRP A 578 -16.47 8.48 -13.44
CA TRP A 578 -16.50 7.18 -12.78
C TRP A 578 -15.14 6.67 -12.25
N SER A 579 -15.20 5.91 -11.15
CA SER A 579 -14.01 5.30 -10.55
C SER A 579 -13.36 4.26 -11.48
N VAL A 580 -12.06 4.04 -11.29
CA VAL A 580 -11.23 3.03 -11.99
C VAL A 580 -11.92 1.67 -12.15
N ALA A 581 -12.72 1.28 -11.15
CA ALA A 581 -13.48 0.03 -11.13
C ALA A 581 -14.55 -0.11 -12.25
N LYS A 582 -14.84 0.94 -13.04
CA LYS A 582 -15.93 0.95 -14.03
C LYS A 582 -15.44 1.08 -15.47
N HIS A 583 -14.13 1.29 -15.70
CA HIS A 583 -13.56 1.49 -17.04
C HIS A 583 -13.77 0.26 -17.94
N ASP A 584 -13.55 -0.95 -17.42
CA ASP A 584 -13.71 -2.20 -18.17
C ASP A 584 -15.15 -2.41 -18.65
N ALA A 585 -16.15 -2.07 -17.83
CA ALA A 585 -17.55 -2.21 -18.20
C ALA A 585 -17.92 -1.26 -19.34
N VAL A 586 -17.53 0.01 -19.24
CA VAL A 586 -17.74 1.02 -20.27
C VAL A 586 -17.05 0.63 -21.57
N MET A 587 -15.80 0.18 -21.48
CA MET A 587 -15.03 -0.18 -22.66
C MET A 587 -15.55 -1.44 -23.35
N ARG A 588 -15.94 -2.46 -22.59
CA ARG A 588 -16.59 -3.66 -23.15
C ARG A 588 -17.90 -3.31 -23.87
N ALA A 589 -18.73 -2.45 -23.28
CA ALA A 589 -19.98 -2.03 -23.89
C ALA A 589 -19.74 -1.21 -25.18
N ALA A 590 -18.80 -0.27 -25.17
CA ALA A 590 -18.46 0.51 -26.36
C ALA A 590 -17.94 -0.37 -27.51
N LEU A 591 -17.05 -1.33 -27.21
CA LEU A 591 -16.53 -2.29 -28.18
C LEU A 591 -17.63 -3.21 -28.73
N LYS A 592 -18.58 -3.66 -27.89
CA LYS A 592 -19.74 -4.47 -28.32
C LYS A 592 -20.59 -3.76 -29.39
N HIS A 593 -20.67 -2.44 -29.32
CA HIS A 593 -21.38 -1.61 -30.29
C HIS A 593 -20.48 -1.02 -31.39
N ALA A 594 -19.23 -1.48 -31.49
CA ALA A 594 -18.23 -0.99 -32.44
C ALA A 594 -18.06 0.54 -32.42
N LEU A 595 -18.17 1.17 -31.24
CA LEU A 595 -17.97 2.60 -31.05
C LEU A 595 -16.49 2.90 -30.74
N PRO A 596 -15.77 3.63 -31.61
CA PRO A 596 -14.48 4.22 -31.28
C PRO A 596 -14.60 5.16 -30.07
N THR A 597 -13.74 5.00 -29.07
CA THR A 597 -13.77 5.83 -27.86
C THR A 597 -12.59 6.79 -27.77
N VAL A 598 -12.85 8.04 -27.41
CA VAL A 598 -11.84 9.05 -27.06
C VAL A 598 -12.02 9.44 -25.60
N VAL A 599 -10.97 9.27 -24.79
CA VAL A 599 -11.09 9.27 -23.33
C VAL A 599 -10.10 10.23 -22.64
N GLY A 600 -10.44 10.63 -21.43
CA GLY A 600 -9.65 11.54 -20.59
C GLY A 600 -8.75 10.89 -19.53
N GLY A 601 -8.59 9.56 -19.54
CA GLY A 601 -7.76 8.83 -18.55
C GLY A 601 -6.92 7.75 -19.20
N ARG A 602 -5.76 7.44 -18.60
CA ARG A 602 -4.86 6.39 -19.10
C ARG A 602 -5.44 4.99 -18.90
N ASP A 603 -6.11 4.74 -17.79
CA ASP A 603 -6.73 3.45 -17.47
C ASP A 603 -7.74 3.01 -18.53
N PHE A 604 -8.50 3.94 -19.11
CA PHE A 604 -9.41 3.64 -20.22
C PHE A 604 -8.67 3.19 -21.48
N LEU A 605 -7.47 3.72 -21.75
CA LEU A 605 -6.62 3.30 -22.87
C LEU A 605 -6.20 1.83 -22.72
N GLU A 606 -5.78 1.45 -21.52
CA GLU A 606 -5.42 0.08 -21.16
C GLU A 606 -6.64 -0.86 -21.24
N ALA A 607 -7.81 -0.38 -20.81
CA ALA A 607 -9.09 -1.10 -20.91
C ALA A 607 -9.64 -1.21 -22.35
N GLY A 608 -8.94 -0.65 -23.35
CA GLY A 608 -9.24 -0.83 -24.77
C GLY A 608 -9.75 0.40 -25.49
N ALA A 609 -9.67 1.60 -24.91
CA ALA A 609 -10.04 2.83 -25.62
C ALA A 609 -9.16 3.07 -26.85
N LEU A 610 -9.72 3.68 -27.88
CA LEU A 610 -8.99 3.93 -29.13
C LEU A 610 -7.91 5.00 -28.94
N LEU A 611 -8.26 6.10 -28.27
CA LEU A 611 -7.37 7.24 -28.04
C LEU A 611 -7.61 7.82 -26.65
N SER A 612 -6.53 8.14 -25.94
CA SER A 612 -6.57 8.89 -24.69
C SER A 612 -5.76 10.18 -24.83
N TYR A 613 -6.31 11.28 -24.32
CA TYR A 613 -5.56 12.51 -24.15
C TYR A 613 -5.82 13.04 -22.75
N THR A 614 -4.79 13.04 -21.92
CA THR A 614 -4.90 13.40 -20.51
C THR A 614 -3.66 14.14 -20.01
N LEU A 615 -3.71 14.69 -18.81
CA LEU A 615 -2.54 15.30 -18.17
C LEU A 615 -1.47 14.24 -17.87
N ASP A 616 -0.22 14.66 -17.78
CA ASP A 616 0.83 13.78 -17.28
C ASP A 616 0.68 13.62 -15.75
N GLU A 617 0.17 12.47 -15.30
CA GLU A 617 -0.12 12.21 -13.89
C GLU A 617 1.13 12.26 -13.00
N ALA A 618 2.30 11.85 -13.53
CA ALA A 618 3.55 11.86 -12.79
C ALA A 618 4.06 13.29 -12.59
N ASP A 619 3.95 14.13 -13.63
CA ASP A 619 4.26 15.56 -13.53
C ASP A 619 3.31 16.26 -12.56
N HIS A 620 1.99 16.01 -12.69
CA HIS A 620 0.95 16.57 -11.85
C HIS A 620 1.14 16.21 -10.37
N THR A 621 1.34 14.93 -10.07
CA THR A 621 1.65 14.45 -8.71
C THR A 621 2.94 15.08 -8.17
N GLY A 622 3.98 15.18 -8.99
CA GLY A 622 5.22 15.84 -8.62
C GLY A 622 5.04 17.32 -8.26
N ARG A 623 4.14 18.04 -8.95
CA ARG A 623 3.81 19.43 -8.66
C ARG A 623 3.04 19.60 -7.37
N LEU A 624 2.08 18.71 -7.10
CA LEU A 624 1.31 18.71 -5.85
C LEU A 624 2.26 18.63 -4.65
N PHE A 625 3.19 17.67 -4.68
CA PHE A 625 4.13 17.49 -3.58
C PHE A 625 5.18 18.61 -3.46
N ARG A 626 5.58 19.24 -4.57
CA ARG A 626 6.42 20.45 -4.52
C ARG A 626 5.68 21.63 -3.89
N LEU A 627 4.38 21.80 -4.19
CA LEU A 627 3.56 22.85 -3.59
C LEU A 627 3.37 22.60 -2.09
N LEU A 628 3.08 21.35 -1.72
CA LEU A 628 3.00 20.89 -0.33
C LEU A 628 4.31 21.13 0.43
N ASP A 629 5.46 20.81 -0.17
CA ASP A 629 6.77 21.06 0.44
C ASP A 629 7.03 22.55 0.69
N LYS A 630 6.71 23.43 -0.28
CA LYS A 630 6.82 24.88 -0.10
C LYS A 630 6.01 25.38 1.10
N VAL A 631 4.75 24.93 1.21
CA VAL A 631 3.87 25.34 2.32
C VAL A 631 4.34 24.74 3.65
N LEU A 632 4.75 23.47 3.69
CA LEU A 632 5.36 22.87 4.88
C LEU A 632 6.66 23.58 5.30
N ARG A 633 7.38 24.22 4.38
CA ARG A 633 8.56 25.04 4.67
C ARG A 633 8.25 26.50 5.00
N GLY A 634 6.97 26.87 5.09
CA GLY A 634 6.52 28.17 5.57
C GLY A 634 6.10 29.16 4.49
N ALA A 635 6.04 28.77 3.22
CA ALA A 635 5.43 29.60 2.19
C ALA A 635 3.93 29.76 2.43
N LYS A 636 3.41 30.98 2.26
CA LYS A 636 1.99 31.26 2.45
C LYS A 636 1.21 30.90 1.19
N PRO A 637 0.08 30.17 1.28
CA PRO A 637 -0.78 29.87 0.13
C PRO A 637 -1.18 31.11 -0.68
N ALA A 638 -1.41 32.25 -0.01
CA ALA A 638 -1.80 33.50 -0.65
C ALA A 638 -0.76 34.03 -1.66
N ASP A 639 0.52 33.67 -1.48
CA ASP A 639 1.64 34.10 -2.31
C ASP A 639 2.05 33.04 -3.35
N LEU A 640 1.44 31.85 -3.30
CA LEU A 640 1.73 30.74 -4.21
C LEU A 640 0.66 30.70 -5.31
N PRO A 641 1.03 30.88 -6.59
CA PRO A 641 0.07 30.85 -7.68
C PRO A 641 -0.58 29.47 -7.79
N VAL A 642 -1.85 29.45 -8.18
CA VAL A 642 -2.52 28.24 -8.64
C VAL A 642 -1.83 27.75 -9.90
N GLU A 643 -1.45 26.48 -9.88
CA GLU A 643 -0.64 25.86 -10.91
C GLU A 643 -1.55 25.09 -11.90
N GLN A 644 -1.44 25.38 -13.20
CA GLN A 644 -2.18 24.70 -14.27
C GLN A 644 -1.30 23.65 -14.98
N PRO A 645 -1.83 22.53 -15.51
CA PRO A 645 -1.04 21.48 -16.14
C PRO A 645 -0.36 22.01 -17.41
N THR A 646 0.92 21.68 -17.59
CA THR A 646 1.70 22.08 -18.77
C THR A 646 2.13 20.89 -19.63
N LYS A 647 1.98 19.68 -19.09
CA LYS A 647 2.29 18.42 -19.78
C LYS A 647 1.06 17.56 -19.91
N PHE A 648 0.90 16.99 -21.10
CA PHE A 648 -0.20 16.12 -21.47
C PHE A 648 0.37 14.93 -22.22
N GLN A 649 -0.33 13.80 -22.15
CA GLN A 649 0.02 12.56 -22.80
C GLN A 649 -1.05 12.19 -23.82
N LEU A 650 -0.62 11.87 -25.03
CA LEU A 650 -1.43 11.29 -26.10
C LEU A 650 -1.15 9.79 -26.19
N GLY A 651 -2.14 8.98 -25.86
CA GLY A 651 -2.11 7.54 -25.99
C GLY A 651 -2.97 7.02 -27.13
N ILE A 652 -2.48 6.03 -27.88
CA ILE A 652 -3.20 5.42 -29.01
C ILE A 652 -3.17 3.89 -28.88
N ASN A 653 -4.32 3.25 -29.08
CA ASN A 653 -4.44 1.79 -29.07
C ASN A 653 -4.62 1.23 -30.48
N LEU A 654 -3.54 0.72 -31.07
CA LEU A 654 -3.55 0.15 -32.43
C LEU A 654 -4.28 -1.19 -32.51
N LYS A 655 -4.35 -1.95 -31.41
CA LYS A 655 -5.13 -3.18 -31.33
C LYS A 655 -6.62 -2.88 -31.46
N THR A 656 -7.11 -1.87 -30.73
CA THR A 656 -8.49 -1.38 -30.84
C THR A 656 -8.75 -0.78 -32.22
N ALA A 657 -7.83 0.03 -32.75
CA ALA A 657 -7.97 0.61 -34.08
C ALA A 657 -8.19 -0.48 -35.14
N LYS A 658 -7.37 -1.54 -35.11
CA LYS A 658 -7.50 -2.68 -36.02
C LYS A 658 -8.82 -3.42 -35.83
N ALA A 659 -9.25 -3.65 -34.60
CA ALA A 659 -10.51 -4.34 -34.30
C ALA A 659 -11.74 -3.55 -34.80
N LEU A 660 -11.68 -2.22 -34.77
CA LEU A 660 -12.75 -1.32 -35.22
C LEU A 660 -12.63 -0.92 -36.70
N GLY A 661 -11.60 -1.39 -37.41
CA GLY A 661 -11.34 -0.97 -38.80
C GLY A 661 -10.98 0.51 -38.97
N VAL A 662 -10.48 1.16 -37.91
CA VAL A 662 -10.08 2.58 -37.93
C VAL A 662 -8.62 2.69 -38.35
N SER A 663 -8.37 3.42 -39.44
CA SER A 663 -7.00 3.75 -39.86
C SER A 663 -6.48 4.93 -39.05
N VAL A 664 -5.41 4.72 -38.27
CA VAL A 664 -4.77 5.80 -37.50
C VAL A 664 -3.80 6.57 -38.40
N PRO A 665 -3.98 7.90 -38.57
CA PRO A 665 -3.04 8.74 -39.31
C PRO A 665 -1.62 8.67 -38.77
N ARG A 666 -0.63 8.65 -39.68
CA ARG A 666 0.80 8.66 -39.31
C ARG A 666 1.17 9.92 -38.50
N SER A 667 0.52 11.06 -38.75
CA SER A 667 0.71 12.30 -37.99
C SER A 667 0.38 12.11 -36.51
N LEU A 668 -0.71 11.41 -36.18
CA LEU A 668 -1.12 11.11 -34.81
C LEU A 668 -0.15 10.13 -34.15
N LEU A 669 0.27 9.09 -34.86
CA LEU A 669 1.24 8.12 -34.35
C LEU A 669 2.60 8.74 -34.01
N LEU A 670 3.05 9.71 -34.80
CA LEU A 670 4.30 10.43 -34.52
C LEU A 670 4.22 11.37 -33.32
N ARG A 671 3.00 11.78 -32.93
CA ARG A 671 2.72 12.66 -31.78
C ARG A 671 2.34 11.89 -30.51
N ALA A 672 2.12 10.57 -30.62
CA ALA A 672 1.70 9.76 -29.49
C ALA A 672 2.86 9.48 -28.54
N ASP A 673 2.66 9.78 -27.26
CA ASP A 673 3.59 9.47 -26.18
C ASP A 673 3.53 7.97 -25.83
N GLU A 674 2.35 7.36 -26.00
CA GLU A 674 2.10 5.94 -25.73
C GLU A 674 1.35 5.27 -26.89
N VAL A 675 1.82 4.09 -27.30
CA VAL A 675 1.19 3.28 -28.35
C VAL A 675 1.05 1.84 -27.88
N ILE A 676 -0.18 1.38 -27.69
CA ILE A 676 -0.52 -0.02 -27.42
C ILE A 676 -0.62 -0.76 -28.76
N ARG A 677 0.07 -1.89 -28.89
CA ARG A 677 0.15 -2.69 -30.13
C ARG A 677 -0.52 -4.05 -30.01
#